data_AF-A0A958ES97-F1
#
_entry.id   AF-A0A958ES97-F1
#
_cell.length_a   1.000
_cell.length_b   1.000
_cell.length_c   1.000
_cell.angle_alpha   90.00
_cell.angle_beta   90.00
_cell.angle_gamma   90.00
#
_symmetry.space_group_name_H-M   'P 1'
#
loop_
_entity.id
_entity.type
_entity.pdbx_description
1 polymer ?
#
loop_
_entity_poly.entity_id
_entity_poly.type
_entity_poly.pdbx_seq_one_letter_code
_entity_poly.pdbx_strand_id
1 'polypeptide(L)'
;MFYGIKNVCLFILFFALNISAQNLFINEFQASNTSTITDPSTQQFSDWIELYNAADTTIDISGFYLTDNLSDPLKWKIAEGTSIRPHKYYLFWADGSGIDRHTNFKLSADGEQIGLFGKNGDVIDSLTYGMQYENNSFGRFPDGSETWYFFNDPTPASANLSQGHFGILPDPVFNLESGAYPSGTSIGITHPLNDAEIHYTTDGSAPTVDATPYTGEFTINKTTVIRAKAFKDNYLSGNSVTATYLVDENINLPVVSIVTDPENLWSNEYGIYVEGTNGIPGYCVSEPRNWNQEWERPAHITYFEKNGQKGFELDAGIQIGGGCTRKYPQKTLAIYTRDIYGTSKINYKLFDDKNIYQFNNFILRNSGQDWYRALFRDGLIQTVVKGKMDIDWQAYKPGVVFLNGEYWGIHGIREKHNEHYFESNYGLDPDKLDILTGDAVVKNGDADHYNNLINFITENDLTKDENYNYVKTQMEISSYLDYVITEIYCANIDWPAGNIKYWRPKTANGRWRWLIYDTDLSFGAHGLGQYDSNNLANATSPTSTYYANPSWSTFLLRSLLTNQDFRNNFIQRFAMHMATTFEPGRVLTIVDSLKNQIADQIPRHKDKWEDSMSFGPSWESLVSIIVEFAQKRPEYVFSQIAEKFTLEGTVNLSIENNNPDGGLIYICDVPLSGNLSADFFKNVPFSVKAVANAGYQFAGWQGLSQEQNDSITVSLNSSSALTALFEKTGTGIYEGLCINEIQALNNNTIKDRFGDNDDWIELYNNGSVNIDISGLYITDDLENPGQYSIPPSSGDSTIIKPGEFLLLWADDELAQGVLHLPFKLSGSGEAIGLYEFTDNTFECIDSVVFGPQTDDMSFGRYPDGSAVLKSFDIASPGTFNIKPTAIREGQIFPVGTFVLQNTPNPFNNITGIEFNLKQPGTVSIVLYDILGNKVDTILQKRFETGAHKIHYNASNLTSGIYFYHFRTGSYSQIRKLLLLK
;
A
#
# COMPACT_ATOMS: atom_id res chain seq x y z
N MET A 1 51.59 -64.70 -53.26
CA MET A 1 52.92 -64.75 -53.90
C MET A 1 53.46 -63.33 -53.93
N PHE A 2 54.73 -63.19 -53.61
CA PHE A 2 55.47 -61.97 -53.27
C PHE A 2 55.62 -60.89 -54.38
N TYR A 3 56.05 -59.69 -53.93
CA TYR A 3 56.73 -58.56 -54.62
C TYR A 3 55.90 -57.73 -55.62
N GLY A 4 55.94 -56.39 -55.63
CA GLY A 4 56.88 -55.44 -55.04
C GLY A 4 57.50 -54.51 -56.09
N ILE A 5 56.89 -53.33 -56.29
CA ILE A 5 57.52 -51.98 -56.37
C ILE A 5 58.65 -51.76 -57.43
N LYS A 6 58.48 -50.86 -58.42
CA LYS A 6 58.82 -49.39 -58.37
C LYS A 6 58.80 -48.65 -59.73
N ASN A 7 58.36 -47.37 -59.63
CA ASN A 7 58.67 -46.16 -60.42
C ASN A 7 57.98 -45.85 -61.76
N VAL A 8 57.04 -44.88 -61.72
CA VAL A 8 57.05 -43.64 -62.56
C VAL A 8 56.39 -42.50 -61.75
N CYS A 9 57.00 -41.30 -61.78
CA CYS A 9 56.57 -40.06 -61.10
C CYS A 9 55.23 -39.49 -61.61
N LEU A 10 54.44 -38.89 -60.70
CA LEU A 10 53.37 -37.93 -61.05
C LEU A 10 53.30 -36.80 -60.01
N PHE A 11 53.19 -35.57 -60.51
CA PHE A 11 53.06 -34.30 -59.79
C PHE A 11 51.84 -34.25 -58.87
N ILE A 12 51.98 -33.68 -57.67
CA ILE A 12 50.85 -33.16 -56.86
C ILE A 12 51.20 -31.73 -56.42
N LEU A 13 50.36 -30.78 -56.85
CA LEU A 13 50.33 -29.39 -56.42
C LEU A 13 49.99 -29.32 -54.92
N PHE A 14 50.84 -28.66 -54.12
CA PHE A 14 50.48 -28.24 -52.76
C PHE A 14 49.63 -26.95 -52.84
N PHE A 15 48.34 -27.03 -52.50
CA PHE A 15 47.60 -25.85 -52.06
C PHE A 15 47.94 -25.62 -50.59
N ALA A 16 48.69 -24.56 -50.30
CA ALA A 16 48.84 -24.05 -48.94
C ALA A 16 47.52 -23.35 -48.55
N LEU A 17 46.73 -24.00 -47.70
CA LEU A 17 45.68 -23.34 -46.94
C LEU A 17 46.37 -22.42 -45.91
N ASN A 18 46.44 -21.12 -46.21
CA ASN A 18 46.76 -20.13 -45.19
C ASN A 18 45.52 -20.02 -44.28
N ILE A 19 45.56 -20.68 -43.13
CA ILE A 19 44.67 -20.36 -42.01
C ILE A 19 45.16 -18.99 -41.49
N SER A 20 44.41 -17.93 -41.75
CA SER A 20 44.63 -16.66 -41.05
C SER A 20 44.17 -16.86 -39.62
N ALA A 21 45.10 -16.83 -38.65
CA ALA A 21 44.72 -16.80 -37.24
C ALA A 21 43.92 -15.52 -36.96
N GLN A 22 42.73 -15.66 -36.36
CA GLN A 22 41.99 -14.53 -35.79
C GLN A 22 42.84 -13.97 -34.64
N ASN A 23 43.08 -12.66 -34.64
CA ASN A 23 43.95 -12.01 -33.66
C ASN A 23 43.27 -10.89 -32.87
N LEU A 24 41.96 -10.69 -33.08
CA LEU A 24 41.15 -9.71 -32.37
C LEU A 24 39.90 -10.43 -31.84
N PHE A 25 39.68 -10.31 -30.54
CA PHE A 25 38.65 -11.06 -29.82
C PHE A 25 37.82 -10.13 -28.96
N ILE A 26 36.53 -10.42 -28.83
CA ILE A 26 35.75 -10.00 -27.66
C ILE A 26 36.26 -10.88 -26.52
N ASN A 27 36.84 -10.27 -25.49
CA ASN A 27 37.64 -10.99 -24.49
C ASN A 27 36.93 -11.14 -23.15
N GLU A 28 36.29 -10.10 -22.67
CA GLU A 28 35.60 -10.06 -21.39
C GLU A 28 34.49 -9.01 -21.48
N PHE A 29 33.37 -9.20 -20.79
CA PHE A 29 32.33 -8.18 -20.65
C PHE A 29 31.62 -8.33 -19.31
N GLN A 30 30.92 -7.28 -18.89
CA GLN A 30 30.07 -7.31 -17.70
C GLN A 30 28.77 -6.57 -18.01
N ALA A 31 27.65 -7.29 -17.97
CA ALA A 31 26.31 -6.79 -18.31
C ALA A 31 25.45 -6.43 -17.08
N SER A 32 26.04 -6.48 -15.89
CA SER A 32 25.40 -6.05 -14.63
C SER A 32 26.47 -5.52 -13.69
N ASN A 33 26.95 -4.30 -13.96
CA ASN A 33 27.95 -3.63 -13.13
C ASN A 33 27.31 -2.70 -12.11
N THR A 34 27.49 -2.98 -10.83
CA THR A 34 27.00 -2.12 -9.74
C THR A 34 28.10 -1.70 -8.78
N SER A 35 29.28 -2.32 -8.82
CA SER A 35 30.37 -2.02 -7.90
C SER A 35 31.81 -2.26 -8.39
N THR A 36 32.05 -2.83 -9.58
CA THR A 36 33.40 -3.31 -9.95
C THR A 36 34.29 -2.19 -10.47
N ILE A 37 33.88 -1.49 -11.54
CA ILE A 37 34.59 -0.36 -12.12
C ILE A 37 33.62 0.76 -12.49
N THR A 38 33.96 2.01 -12.18
CA THR A 38 33.18 3.16 -12.63
C THR A 38 33.65 3.63 -13.99
N ASP A 39 32.73 4.06 -14.83
CA ASP A 39 33.04 4.82 -16.03
C ASP A 39 33.70 6.15 -15.63
N PRO A 40 34.94 6.45 -16.10
CA PRO A 40 35.63 7.68 -15.79
C PRO A 40 34.86 8.95 -16.19
N SER A 41 33.99 8.88 -17.20
CA SER A 41 33.28 10.05 -17.74
C SER A 41 32.03 10.41 -16.93
N THR A 42 31.25 9.41 -16.51
CA THR A 42 29.99 9.60 -15.77
C THR A 42 30.11 9.36 -14.26
N GLN A 43 31.18 8.69 -13.81
CA GLN A 43 31.33 8.16 -12.45
C GLN A 43 30.24 7.15 -12.05
N GLN A 44 29.58 6.52 -13.03
CA GLN A 44 28.56 5.49 -12.82
C GLN A 44 29.14 4.09 -13.11
N PHE A 45 28.54 3.05 -12.52
CA PHE A 45 28.87 1.66 -12.84
C PHE A 45 28.14 1.24 -14.13
N SER A 46 28.76 1.55 -15.27
CA SER A 46 28.22 1.15 -16.57
C SER A 46 28.65 -0.25 -16.94
N ASP A 47 27.81 -0.95 -17.72
CA ASP A 47 28.20 -2.19 -18.37
C ASP A 47 29.35 -1.93 -19.35
N TRP A 48 30.12 -2.96 -19.67
CA TRP A 48 31.30 -2.79 -20.52
C TRP A 48 31.63 -4.03 -21.33
N ILE A 49 32.30 -3.81 -22.46
CA ILE A 49 32.81 -4.81 -23.38
C ILE A 49 34.31 -4.56 -23.59
N GLU A 50 35.12 -5.60 -23.46
CA GLU A 50 36.55 -5.57 -23.70
C GLU A 50 36.93 -6.30 -24.98
N LEU A 51 37.77 -5.68 -25.80
CA LEU A 51 38.44 -6.30 -26.93
C LEU A 51 39.91 -6.57 -26.62
N TYR A 52 40.43 -7.74 -27.02
CA TYR A 52 41.83 -8.14 -26.88
C TYR A 52 42.51 -8.33 -28.24
N ASN A 53 43.69 -7.72 -28.41
CA ASN A 53 44.57 -7.93 -29.55
C ASN A 53 45.66 -8.96 -29.23
N ALA A 54 45.52 -10.17 -29.77
CA ALA A 54 46.48 -11.27 -29.63
C ALA A 54 47.66 -11.21 -30.63
N ALA A 55 47.65 -10.28 -31.59
CA ALA A 55 48.74 -10.14 -32.55
C ALA A 55 49.98 -9.48 -31.94
N ASP A 56 51.15 -9.76 -32.53
CA ASP A 56 52.40 -9.03 -32.26
C ASP A 56 52.45 -7.62 -32.89
N THR A 57 51.38 -7.20 -33.57
CA THR A 57 51.25 -5.91 -34.25
C THR A 57 50.03 -5.13 -33.76
N THR A 58 50.08 -3.80 -33.85
CA THR A 58 48.92 -2.95 -33.55
C THR A 58 47.80 -3.21 -34.56
N ILE A 59 46.56 -3.39 -34.08
CA ILE A 59 45.36 -3.52 -34.92
C ILE A 59 44.60 -2.20 -34.91
N ASP A 60 44.37 -1.63 -36.09
CA ASP A 60 43.47 -0.49 -36.29
C ASP A 60 42.02 -0.99 -36.37
N ILE A 61 41.20 -0.57 -35.41
CA ILE A 61 39.77 -0.91 -35.33
C ILE A 61 38.88 0.30 -35.65
N SER A 62 39.46 1.38 -36.19
CA SER A 62 38.70 2.53 -36.68
C SER A 62 37.60 2.07 -37.61
N GLY A 63 36.36 2.52 -37.40
CA GLY A 63 35.23 2.19 -38.26
C GLY A 63 34.83 0.72 -38.33
N PHE A 64 35.29 -0.11 -37.40
CA PHE A 64 34.66 -1.40 -37.09
C PHE A 64 33.30 -1.15 -36.43
N TYR A 65 32.51 -2.20 -36.26
CA TYR A 65 31.19 -2.12 -35.65
C TYR A 65 31.08 -3.07 -34.45
N LEU A 66 30.40 -2.61 -33.41
CA LEU A 66 29.92 -3.42 -32.30
C LEU A 66 28.39 -3.43 -32.31
N THR A 67 27.82 -4.54 -31.85
CA THR A 67 26.37 -4.72 -31.75
C THR A 67 26.03 -5.67 -30.61
N ASP A 68 24.86 -5.48 -29.99
CA ASP A 68 24.20 -6.42 -29.06
C ASP A 68 23.23 -7.38 -29.80
N ASN A 69 23.07 -7.20 -31.11
CA ASN A 69 22.13 -7.96 -31.94
C ASN A 69 22.81 -8.36 -33.25
N LEU A 70 23.11 -9.66 -33.41
CA LEU A 70 23.81 -10.15 -34.62
C LEU A 70 23.01 -9.99 -35.92
N SER A 71 21.71 -9.72 -35.83
CA SER A 71 20.87 -9.38 -36.99
C SER A 71 21.04 -7.92 -37.44
N ASP A 72 21.68 -7.08 -36.63
CA ASP A 72 22.05 -5.70 -36.92
C ASP A 72 23.59 -5.51 -36.80
N PRO A 73 24.38 -6.00 -37.77
CA PRO A 73 25.84 -6.05 -37.67
C PRO A 73 26.53 -4.68 -37.75
N LEU A 74 25.79 -3.62 -38.11
CA LEU A 74 26.33 -2.26 -38.29
C LEU A 74 25.78 -1.26 -37.24
N LYS A 75 25.28 -1.76 -36.11
CA LYS A 75 24.56 -0.99 -35.06
C LYS A 75 25.35 0.20 -34.51
N TRP A 76 26.59 -0.01 -34.07
CA TRP A 76 27.44 1.05 -33.53
C TRP A 76 28.83 1.06 -34.15
N LYS A 77 29.21 2.17 -34.80
CA LYS A 77 30.50 2.32 -35.46
C LYS A 77 31.56 2.86 -34.49
N ILE A 78 32.68 2.15 -34.35
CA ILE A 78 33.84 2.57 -33.57
C ILE A 78 34.51 3.80 -34.21
N ALA A 79 34.83 4.80 -33.40
CA ALA A 79 35.39 6.08 -33.84
C ALA A 79 36.71 5.92 -34.61
N GLU A 80 36.93 6.81 -35.58
CA GLU A 80 38.18 6.87 -36.36
C GLU A 80 39.39 7.21 -35.46
N GLY A 81 40.55 6.62 -35.76
CA GLY A 81 41.77 6.76 -34.97
C GLY A 81 41.93 5.75 -33.82
N THR A 82 41.01 4.79 -33.69
CA THR A 82 41.03 3.79 -32.63
C THR A 82 41.91 2.60 -32.99
N SER A 83 42.90 2.29 -32.16
CA SER A 83 43.77 1.13 -32.35
C SER A 83 44.12 0.45 -31.04
N ILE A 84 44.39 -0.86 -31.11
CA ILE A 84 44.79 -1.69 -29.98
C ILE A 84 46.23 -2.16 -30.21
N ARG A 85 47.13 -1.83 -29.28
CA ARG A 85 48.54 -2.25 -29.33
C ARG A 85 48.69 -3.78 -29.19
N PRO A 86 49.83 -4.38 -29.58
CA PRO A 86 50.08 -5.80 -29.41
C PRO A 86 49.86 -6.23 -27.97
N HIS A 87 49.13 -7.33 -27.74
CA HIS A 87 48.87 -7.90 -26.42
C HIS A 87 48.24 -6.90 -25.44
N LYS A 88 47.37 -6.01 -25.95
CA LYS A 88 46.62 -5.02 -25.16
C LYS A 88 45.13 -5.14 -25.38
N TYR A 89 44.41 -4.48 -24.46
CA TYR A 89 42.97 -4.50 -24.34
C TYR A 89 42.39 -3.13 -24.66
N TYR A 90 41.13 -3.09 -25.06
CA TYR A 90 40.38 -1.87 -25.26
C TYR A 90 38.97 -2.03 -24.72
N LEU A 91 38.61 -1.18 -23.77
CA LEU A 91 37.33 -1.19 -23.08
C LEU A 91 36.35 -0.21 -23.75
N PHE A 92 35.13 -0.66 -23.95
CA PHE A 92 33.97 0.14 -24.36
C PHE A 92 32.89 0.09 -23.28
N TRP A 93 32.23 1.22 -23.02
CA TRP A 93 31.11 1.29 -22.08
C TRP A 93 29.80 1.05 -22.82
N ALA A 94 29.00 0.09 -22.38
CA ALA A 94 27.70 -0.21 -22.96
C ALA A 94 26.58 0.46 -22.16
N ASP A 95 26.47 1.80 -22.29
CA ASP A 95 25.53 2.62 -21.50
C ASP A 95 24.42 3.29 -22.33
N GLY A 96 24.40 3.06 -23.64
CA GLY A 96 23.40 3.63 -24.56
C GLY A 96 23.69 5.07 -25.03
N SER A 97 24.76 5.72 -24.57
CA SER A 97 25.00 7.14 -24.90
C SER A 97 25.51 7.36 -26.33
N GLY A 98 26.24 6.39 -26.90
CA GLY A 98 26.73 6.43 -28.28
C GLY A 98 27.87 7.43 -28.55
N ILE A 99 28.49 8.00 -27.52
CA ILE A 99 29.51 9.05 -27.63
C ILE A 99 30.90 8.49 -27.27
N ASP A 100 31.91 8.79 -28.09
CA ASP A 100 33.31 8.39 -27.86
C ASP A 100 33.50 6.87 -27.67
N ARG A 101 33.87 6.42 -26.47
CA ARG A 101 34.05 5.00 -26.11
C ARG A 101 32.78 4.31 -25.64
N HIS A 102 31.64 4.98 -25.76
CA HIS A 102 30.36 4.49 -25.27
C HIS A 102 29.48 4.01 -26.42
N THR A 103 29.04 2.77 -26.35
CA THR A 103 28.14 2.21 -27.35
C THR A 103 26.77 2.89 -27.31
N ASN A 104 26.02 2.86 -28.42
CA ASN A 104 24.65 3.37 -28.47
C ASN A 104 23.62 2.35 -27.95
N PHE A 105 24.08 1.31 -27.25
CA PHE A 105 23.26 0.29 -26.63
C PHE A 105 23.75 -0.04 -25.21
N LYS A 106 22.95 -0.80 -24.48
CA LYS A 106 23.28 -1.38 -23.18
C LYS A 106 23.31 -2.89 -23.29
N LEU A 107 23.96 -3.55 -22.34
CA LEU A 107 23.91 -5.00 -22.28
C LEU A 107 22.73 -5.48 -21.44
N SER A 108 22.13 -6.61 -21.84
CA SER A 108 21.10 -7.29 -21.05
C SER A 108 21.73 -8.32 -20.11
N ALA A 109 21.35 -8.28 -18.83
CA ALA A 109 21.73 -9.31 -17.85
C ALA A 109 20.98 -10.63 -18.05
N ASP A 110 19.82 -10.65 -18.72
CA ASP A 110 19.06 -11.89 -18.99
C ASP A 110 19.67 -12.74 -20.12
N GLY A 111 20.62 -12.17 -20.87
CA GLY A 111 21.30 -12.79 -22.00
C GLY A 111 20.89 -12.20 -23.35
N GLU A 112 21.86 -12.09 -24.25
CA GLU A 112 21.71 -11.58 -25.62
C GLU A 112 22.95 -11.92 -26.47
N GLN A 113 23.30 -11.10 -27.48
CA GLN A 113 24.49 -11.30 -28.30
C GLN A 113 25.49 -10.15 -28.16
N ILE A 114 26.76 -10.40 -28.49
CA ILE A 114 27.76 -9.36 -28.74
C ILE A 114 28.45 -9.72 -30.05
N GLY A 115 28.50 -8.78 -30.99
CA GLY A 115 29.17 -8.97 -32.27
C GLY A 115 30.20 -7.88 -32.54
N LEU A 116 31.38 -8.28 -33.01
CA LEU A 116 32.42 -7.40 -33.53
C LEU A 116 32.55 -7.64 -35.03
N PHE A 117 32.32 -6.60 -35.83
CA PHE A 117 32.34 -6.65 -37.28
C PHE A 117 33.39 -5.68 -37.85
N GLY A 118 34.05 -6.09 -38.93
CA GLY A 118 35.02 -5.26 -39.64
C GLY A 118 34.36 -4.11 -40.40
N LYS A 119 35.18 -3.23 -40.98
CA LYS A 119 34.75 -2.05 -41.77
C LYS A 119 33.76 -2.38 -42.90
N ASN A 120 33.81 -3.59 -43.45
CA ASN A 120 32.95 -4.05 -44.55
C ASN A 120 31.75 -4.90 -44.08
N GLY A 121 31.55 -5.05 -42.76
CA GLY A 121 30.51 -5.90 -42.18
C GLY A 121 30.88 -7.39 -42.07
N ASP A 122 32.14 -7.76 -42.29
CA ASP A 122 32.62 -9.13 -42.06
C ASP A 122 32.69 -9.44 -40.55
N VAL A 123 32.22 -10.62 -40.11
CA VAL A 123 32.33 -11.04 -38.70
C VAL A 123 33.80 -11.17 -38.32
N ILE A 124 34.23 -10.46 -37.28
CA ILE A 124 35.55 -10.62 -36.67
C ILE A 124 35.44 -11.58 -35.49
N ASP A 125 34.53 -11.31 -34.56
CA ASP A 125 34.22 -12.19 -33.43
C ASP A 125 32.76 -12.01 -33.00
N SER A 126 32.19 -13.01 -32.36
CA SER A 126 30.82 -12.91 -31.83
C SER A 126 30.59 -13.88 -30.68
N LEU A 127 29.70 -13.49 -29.78
CA LEU A 127 29.23 -14.30 -28.66
C LEU A 127 27.70 -14.23 -28.60
N THR A 128 27.06 -15.34 -28.26
CA THR A 128 25.70 -15.36 -27.70
C THR A 128 25.82 -15.85 -26.27
N TYR A 129 25.30 -15.09 -25.32
CA TYR A 129 25.46 -15.36 -23.90
C TYR A 129 24.09 -15.44 -23.20
N GLY A 130 24.03 -16.21 -22.11
CA GLY A 130 22.81 -16.37 -21.30
C GLY A 130 22.80 -15.44 -20.09
N MET A 131 22.03 -15.79 -19.06
CA MET A 131 21.96 -15.02 -17.82
C MET A 131 23.35 -14.63 -17.28
N GLN A 132 23.50 -13.37 -16.93
CA GLN A 132 24.66 -12.77 -16.30
C GLN A 132 24.33 -12.43 -14.85
N TYR A 133 25.37 -12.29 -14.03
CA TYR A 133 25.22 -12.11 -12.59
C TYR A 133 25.86 -10.79 -12.16
N GLU A 134 25.26 -10.16 -11.16
CA GLU A 134 25.69 -8.86 -10.67
C GLU A 134 27.15 -8.91 -10.23
N ASN A 135 27.96 -7.98 -10.76
CA ASN A 135 29.39 -7.85 -10.50
C ASN A 135 30.28 -9.03 -10.93
N ASN A 136 29.73 -10.02 -11.62
CA ASN A 136 30.50 -11.06 -12.31
C ASN A 136 30.67 -10.70 -13.78
N SER A 137 31.90 -10.75 -14.28
CA SER A 137 32.16 -10.66 -15.72
C SER A 137 32.15 -12.04 -16.36
N PHE A 138 31.98 -12.07 -17.68
CA PHE A 138 32.09 -13.28 -18.49
C PHE A 138 33.15 -13.05 -19.56
N GLY A 139 34.17 -13.92 -19.60
CA GLY A 139 35.35 -13.71 -20.43
C GLY A 139 36.08 -14.99 -20.81
N ARG A 140 37.08 -14.85 -21.68
CA ARG A 140 37.89 -15.97 -22.21
C ARG A 140 39.11 -16.24 -21.33
N PHE A 141 39.40 -17.51 -21.04
CA PHE A 141 40.67 -17.89 -20.41
C PHE A 141 41.34 -19.11 -21.08
N PRO A 142 42.62 -19.01 -21.46
CA PRO A 142 43.42 -17.77 -21.56
C PRO A 142 42.79 -16.74 -22.50
N ASP A 143 43.23 -15.48 -22.44
CA ASP A 143 42.70 -14.42 -23.31
C ASP A 143 42.72 -14.82 -24.79
N GLY A 144 41.64 -14.52 -25.50
CA GLY A 144 41.45 -14.91 -26.91
C GLY A 144 41.23 -16.41 -27.17
N SER A 145 41.08 -17.25 -26.14
CA SER A 145 40.72 -18.67 -26.29
C SER A 145 39.24 -18.87 -26.62
N GLU A 146 38.84 -20.05 -27.12
CA GLU A 146 37.44 -20.35 -27.45
C GLU A 146 36.54 -20.56 -26.21
N THR A 147 37.11 -20.77 -25.03
CA THR A 147 36.36 -21.13 -23.82
C THR A 147 36.03 -19.89 -23.00
N TRP A 148 34.77 -19.79 -22.59
CA TRP A 148 34.26 -18.70 -21.75
C TRP A 148 33.98 -19.14 -20.33
N TYR A 149 34.22 -18.24 -19.39
CA TYR A 149 34.10 -18.45 -17.96
C TYR A 149 33.55 -17.20 -17.28
N PHE A 150 32.86 -17.40 -16.15
CA PHE A 150 32.49 -16.35 -15.23
C PHE A 150 33.66 -16.04 -14.29
N PHE A 151 33.92 -14.76 -14.06
CA PHE A 151 34.92 -14.27 -13.12
C PHE A 151 34.24 -13.54 -11.97
N ASN A 152 34.67 -13.85 -10.75
CA ASN A 152 34.23 -13.13 -9.55
C ASN A 152 35.02 -11.83 -9.34
N ASP A 153 36.24 -11.77 -9.87
CA ASP A 153 37.09 -10.60 -9.89
C ASP A 153 37.31 -10.21 -11.36
N PRO A 154 36.48 -9.32 -11.93
CA PRO A 154 36.63 -8.90 -13.32
C PRO A 154 37.98 -8.22 -13.59
N THR A 155 38.51 -8.35 -14.81
CA THR A 155 39.82 -7.81 -15.19
C THR A 155 39.79 -6.73 -16.28
N PRO A 156 38.98 -5.66 -16.15
CA PRO A 156 38.85 -4.66 -17.19
C PRO A 156 40.19 -4.02 -17.57
N ALA A 157 40.42 -3.93 -18.86
CA ALA A 157 41.64 -3.46 -19.52
C ALA A 157 42.91 -4.26 -19.18
N SER A 158 42.78 -5.50 -18.69
CA SER A 158 43.87 -6.36 -18.21
C SER A 158 43.67 -7.82 -18.62
N ALA A 159 44.67 -8.67 -18.37
CA ALA A 159 44.59 -10.08 -18.72
C ALA A 159 43.76 -10.88 -17.71
N ASN A 160 42.95 -11.83 -18.19
CA ASN A 160 42.34 -12.85 -17.32
C ASN A 160 43.45 -13.76 -16.77
N LEU A 161 43.69 -13.75 -15.45
CA LEU A 161 44.85 -14.41 -14.83
C LEU A 161 44.62 -15.87 -14.41
N SER A 162 43.36 -16.33 -14.35
CA SER A 162 43.00 -17.68 -13.93
C SER A 162 41.81 -18.21 -14.73
N GLN A 163 41.49 -19.51 -14.61
CA GLN A 163 40.47 -20.16 -15.43
C GLN A 163 39.04 -19.63 -15.22
N GLY A 164 38.71 -18.96 -14.12
CA GLY A 164 37.32 -18.59 -13.82
C GLY A 164 36.43 -19.83 -13.60
N HIS A 165 35.11 -19.64 -13.72
CA HIS A 165 34.09 -20.64 -13.37
C HIS A 165 33.13 -20.92 -14.54
N PHE A 166 32.62 -22.14 -14.65
CA PHE A 166 31.70 -22.55 -15.73
C PHE A 166 30.29 -21.94 -15.62
N GLY A 167 29.93 -21.45 -14.44
CA GLY A 167 28.60 -20.92 -14.14
C GLY A 167 28.41 -20.72 -12.64
N ILE A 168 27.24 -20.20 -12.27
CA ILE A 168 26.76 -20.17 -10.89
C ILE A 168 25.85 -21.38 -10.66
N LEU A 169 26.04 -22.07 -9.53
CA LEU A 169 25.18 -23.19 -9.15
C LEU A 169 23.76 -22.72 -8.85
N PRO A 170 22.73 -23.47 -9.28
CA PRO A 170 21.38 -23.26 -8.79
C PRO A 170 21.29 -23.37 -7.26
N ASP A 171 20.28 -22.74 -6.69
CA ASP A 171 20.04 -22.82 -5.25
C ASP A 171 19.54 -24.23 -4.85
N PRO A 172 19.95 -24.76 -3.70
CA PRO A 172 19.40 -26.01 -3.20
C PRO A 172 17.92 -25.82 -2.77
N VAL A 173 17.14 -26.90 -2.79
CA VAL A 173 15.70 -26.88 -2.54
C VAL A 173 15.35 -27.77 -1.36
N PHE A 174 14.69 -27.20 -0.35
CA PHE A 174 14.13 -27.96 0.77
C PHE A 174 12.89 -28.76 0.32
N ASN A 175 12.72 -29.96 0.84
CA ASN A 175 11.53 -30.79 0.58
C ASN A 175 10.25 -30.25 1.24
N LEU A 176 10.40 -29.38 2.26
CA LEU A 176 9.34 -28.75 3.01
C LEU A 176 9.59 -27.25 3.06
N GLU A 177 8.52 -26.46 2.94
CA GLU A 177 8.61 -25.01 3.14
C GLU A 177 8.72 -24.64 4.62
N SER A 178 9.22 -23.43 4.91
CA SER A 178 9.15 -22.84 6.24
C SER A 178 7.72 -22.89 6.80
N GLY A 179 7.57 -23.30 8.06
CA GLY A 179 6.25 -23.48 8.67
C GLY A 179 6.28 -24.18 10.03
N ALA A 180 5.09 -24.51 10.53
CA ALA A 180 4.90 -25.25 11.77
C ALA A 180 4.81 -26.76 11.54
N TYR A 181 5.59 -27.53 12.30
CA TYR A 181 5.71 -28.98 12.14
C TYR A 181 5.79 -29.71 13.49
N PRO A 182 5.36 -30.98 13.57
CA PRO A 182 5.53 -31.77 14.78
C PRO A 182 6.99 -32.18 14.98
N SER A 183 7.40 -32.41 16.23
CA SER A 183 8.69 -33.04 16.53
C SER A 183 8.79 -34.42 15.86
N GLY A 184 9.96 -34.73 15.29
CA GLY A 184 10.17 -35.93 14.48
C GLY A 184 10.05 -35.72 12.97
N THR A 185 9.78 -34.50 12.51
CA THR A 185 9.68 -34.18 11.06
C THR A 185 11.03 -34.35 10.35
N SER A 186 11.02 -35.00 9.17
CA SER A 186 12.20 -35.25 8.33
C SER A 186 12.41 -34.13 7.32
N ILE A 187 13.60 -33.51 7.34
CA ILE A 187 13.99 -32.46 6.40
C ILE A 187 14.96 -33.03 5.37
N GLY A 188 14.62 -32.82 4.10
CA GLY A 188 15.42 -33.16 2.94
C GLY A 188 15.86 -31.92 2.19
N ILE A 189 17.05 -31.98 1.57
CA ILE A 189 17.59 -30.93 0.72
C ILE A 189 18.00 -31.59 -0.59
N THR A 190 17.60 -31.00 -1.71
CA THR A 190 17.90 -31.50 -3.05
C THR A 190 18.58 -30.43 -3.87
N HIS A 191 19.30 -30.83 -4.92
CA HIS A 191 19.93 -29.93 -5.86
C HIS A 191 19.83 -30.54 -7.27
N PRO A 192 19.59 -29.73 -8.33
CA PRO A 192 19.36 -30.24 -9.68
C PRO A 192 20.60 -30.92 -10.30
N LEU A 193 21.81 -30.57 -9.85
CA LEU A 193 23.04 -31.23 -10.25
C LEU A 193 23.45 -32.27 -9.21
N ASN A 194 23.50 -33.55 -9.61
CA ASN A 194 23.80 -34.69 -8.75
C ASN A 194 25.25 -34.72 -8.20
N ASP A 195 26.15 -33.94 -8.79
CA ASP A 195 27.57 -33.84 -8.43
C ASP A 195 27.91 -32.53 -7.70
N ALA A 196 26.91 -31.74 -7.31
CA ALA A 196 27.12 -30.61 -6.41
C ALA A 196 27.00 -31.08 -4.95
N GLU A 197 27.91 -30.60 -4.10
CA GLU A 197 27.90 -30.86 -2.66
C GLU A 197 27.06 -29.79 -1.95
N ILE A 198 26.07 -30.20 -1.16
CA ILE A 198 25.24 -29.28 -0.39
C ILE A 198 25.80 -29.22 1.02
N HIS A 199 26.03 -28.01 1.54
CA HIS A 199 26.42 -27.79 2.93
C HIS A 199 25.40 -26.90 3.62
N TYR A 200 25.20 -27.11 4.92
CA TYR A 200 24.21 -26.37 5.69
C TYR A 200 24.71 -25.98 7.08
N THR A 201 24.05 -24.97 7.64
CA THR A 201 24.23 -24.47 9.01
C THR A 201 22.87 -24.37 9.70
N THR A 202 22.87 -24.39 11.02
CA THR A 202 21.65 -24.28 11.84
C THR A 202 21.70 -23.16 12.87
N ASP A 203 22.73 -22.31 12.79
CA ASP A 203 22.98 -21.19 13.72
C ASP A 203 22.73 -19.81 13.09
N GLY A 204 22.36 -19.77 11.81
CA GLY A 204 22.11 -18.57 11.03
C GLY A 204 23.29 -18.06 10.20
N SER A 205 24.51 -18.61 10.39
CA SER A 205 25.67 -18.27 9.57
C SER A 205 25.49 -18.73 8.12
N ALA A 206 26.08 -18.01 7.16
CA ALA A 206 26.05 -18.47 5.77
C ALA A 206 26.90 -19.76 5.61
N PRO A 207 26.39 -20.83 4.96
CA PRO A 207 27.18 -22.04 4.77
C PRO A 207 28.41 -21.76 3.89
N THR A 208 29.56 -22.26 4.32
CA THR A 208 30.80 -22.33 3.53
C THR A 208 31.09 -23.78 3.15
N VAL A 209 32.11 -24.03 2.33
CA VAL A 209 32.56 -25.40 2.00
C VAL A 209 33.01 -26.20 3.23
N ASP A 210 33.35 -25.51 4.32
CA ASP A 210 33.73 -26.15 5.59
C ASP A 210 32.54 -26.39 6.54
N ALA A 211 31.33 -25.95 6.15
CA ALA A 211 30.10 -26.20 6.92
C ALA A 211 29.66 -27.67 6.83
N THR A 212 28.61 -28.04 7.57
CA THR A 212 28.18 -29.44 7.67
C THR A 212 27.69 -29.95 6.30
N PRO A 213 28.29 -31.02 5.73
CA PRO A 213 27.82 -31.57 4.47
C PRO A 213 26.48 -32.28 4.66
N TYR A 214 25.54 -32.06 3.74
CA TYR A 214 24.27 -32.76 3.68
C TYR A 214 24.48 -34.15 3.06
N THR A 215 24.26 -35.20 3.86
CA THR A 215 24.48 -36.61 3.46
C THR A 215 23.19 -37.41 3.32
N GLY A 216 22.04 -36.81 3.63
CA GLY A 216 20.73 -37.43 3.61
C GLY A 216 19.76 -36.71 4.53
N GLU A 217 18.48 -37.11 4.49
CA GLU A 217 17.46 -36.51 5.36
C GLU A 217 17.79 -36.63 6.84
N PHE A 218 17.39 -35.62 7.62
CA PHE A 218 17.57 -35.61 9.06
C PHE A 218 16.34 -35.07 9.78
N THR A 219 16.19 -35.45 11.04
CA THR A 219 15.01 -35.13 11.84
C THR A 219 15.20 -33.87 12.67
N ILE A 220 14.18 -33.02 12.73
CA ILE A 220 14.09 -31.89 13.65
C ILE A 220 13.16 -32.19 14.82
N ASN A 221 13.58 -31.82 16.04
CA ASN A 221 12.84 -32.09 17.29
C ASN A 221 12.60 -30.83 18.14
N LYS A 222 13.04 -29.68 17.64
CA LYS A 222 12.85 -28.36 18.22
C LYS A 222 12.88 -27.32 17.11
N THR A 223 12.38 -26.12 17.37
CA THR A 223 12.44 -25.02 16.41
C THR A 223 13.86 -24.85 15.89
N THR A 224 14.00 -24.89 14.56
CA THR A 224 15.29 -24.98 13.88
C THR A 224 15.26 -24.08 12.65
N VAL A 225 16.32 -23.30 12.49
CA VAL A 225 16.61 -22.56 11.26
C VAL A 225 17.65 -23.35 10.48
N ILE A 226 17.55 -23.37 9.16
CA ILE A 226 18.49 -24.08 8.30
C ILE A 226 18.86 -23.17 7.14
N ARG A 227 20.16 -22.91 6.98
CA ARG A 227 20.68 -22.27 5.76
C ARG A 227 21.44 -23.30 4.97
N ALA A 228 21.21 -23.38 3.66
CA ALA A 228 21.86 -24.36 2.79
C ALA A 228 22.45 -23.68 1.55
N LYS A 229 23.61 -24.16 1.10
CA LYS A 229 24.31 -23.66 -0.09
C LYS A 229 24.98 -24.82 -0.83
N ALA A 230 25.00 -24.76 -2.15
CA ALA A 230 25.68 -25.75 -2.99
C ALA A 230 27.10 -25.31 -3.37
N PHE A 231 28.00 -26.28 -3.48
CA PHE A 231 29.41 -26.12 -3.84
C PHE A 231 29.80 -27.16 -4.90
N LYS A 232 30.65 -26.76 -5.83
CA LYS A 232 31.17 -27.63 -6.89
C LYS A 232 32.43 -27.02 -7.48
N ASP A 233 33.44 -27.86 -7.71
CA ASP A 233 34.68 -27.44 -8.34
C ASP A 233 34.44 -26.74 -9.68
N ASN A 234 35.12 -25.62 -9.89
CA ASN A 234 35.04 -24.77 -11.09
C ASN A 234 33.65 -24.13 -11.34
N TYR A 235 32.77 -24.09 -10.34
CA TYR A 235 31.53 -23.29 -10.38
C TYR A 235 31.57 -22.25 -9.26
N LEU A 236 30.88 -21.13 -9.46
CA LEU A 236 30.56 -20.22 -8.37
C LEU A 236 29.38 -20.81 -7.59
N SER A 237 29.41 -20.70 -6.27
CA SER A 237 28.24 -21.06 -5.47
C SER A 237 27.11 -20.05 -5.68
N GLY A 238 25.87 -20.53 -5.76
CA GLY A 238 24.66 -19.70 -5.81
C GLY A 238 24.36 -18.99 -4.49
N ASN A 239 23.08 -18.66 -4.24
CA ASN A 239 22.66 -18.04 -3.00
C ASN A 239 22.54 -19.07 -1.87
N SER A 240 22.52 -18.57 -0.63
CA SER A 240 22.15 -19.38 0.52
C SER A 240 20.64 -19.35 0.67
N VAL A 241 19.97 -20.49 0.56
CA VAL A 241 18.54 -20.59 0.89
C VAL A 241 18.36 -20.75 2.39
N THR A 242 17.27 -20.20 2.93
CA THR A 242 16.98 -20.20 4.37
C THR A 242 15.58 -20.76 4.60
N ALA A 243 15.43 -21.64 5.59
CA ALA A 243 14.13 -22.12 6.04
C ALA A 243 14.03 -22.09 7.57
N THR A 244 12.85 -21.73 8.07
CA THR A 244 12.52 -21.78 9.50
C THR A 244 11.42 -22.79 9.74
N TYR A 245 11.69 -23.76 10.61
CA TYR A 245 10.74 -24.77 11.05
C TYR A 245 10.39 -24.54 12.52
N LEU A 246 9.15 -24.14 12.80
CA LEU A 246 8.59 -24.00 14.15
C LEU A 246 8.14 -25.38 14.62
N VAL A 247 8.80 -25.96 15.63
CA VAL A 247 8.54 -27.35 16.03
C VAL A 247 7.84 -27.42 17.36
N ASP A 248 6.62 -27.98 17.37
CA ASP A 248 5.73 -28.06 18.54
C ASP A 248 5.53 -26.71 19.27
N GLU A 249 5.64 -25.60 18.53
CA GLU A 249 5.47 -24.26 19.07
C GLU A 249 3.99 -23.94 19.33
N ASN A 250 3.69 -23.25 20.43
CA ASN A 250 2.36 -22.71 20.69
C ASN A 250 2.17 -21.41 19.89
N ILE A 251 1.65 -21.54 18.66
CA ILE A 251 1.46 -20.44 17.72
C ILE A 251 0.06 -19.83 17.93
N ASN A 252 -0.19 -19.19 19.06
CA ASN A 252 -1.42 -18.40 19.28
C ASN A 252 -1.24 -16.90 18.94
N LEU A 253 0.00 -16.50 18.67
CA LEU A 253 0.40 -15.20 18.16
C LEU A 253 1.14 -15.38 16.82
N PRO A 254 1.13 -14.37 15.93
CA PRO A 254 2.00 -14.37 14.77
C PRO A 254 3.47 -14.48 15.20
N VAL A 255 4.28 -15.13 14.39
CA VAL A 255 5.71 -15.34 14.65
C VAL A 255 6.54 -14.60 13.62
N VAL A 256 7.56 -13.88 14.08
CA VAL A 256 8.60 -13.33 13.20
C VAL A 256 9.92 -14.04 13.48
N SER A 257 10.39 -14.81 12.52
CA SER A 257 11.70 -15.44 12.56
C SER A 257 12.71 -14.54 11.88
N ILE A 258 13.82 -14.27 12.57
CA ILE A 258 14.94 -13.50 12.08
C ILE A 258 16.15 -14.43 12.05
N VAL A 259 16.67 -14.67 10.85
CA VAL A 259 17.87 -15.49 10.63
C VAL A 259 18.99 -14.61 10.10
N THR A 260 20.08 -14.51 10.83
CA THR A 260 21.23 -13.69 10.48
C THR A 260 22.51 -14.40 10.89
N ASP A 261 23.62 -14.01 10.27
CA ASP A 261 24.93 -14.42 10.76
C ASP A 261 25.08 -14.04 12.26
N PRO A 262 25.50 -14.97 13.14
CA PRO A 262 25.72 -14.68 14.55
C PRO A 262 26.61 -13.45 14.80
N GLU A 263 27.60 -13.19 13.96
CA GLU A 263 28.48 -12.03 14.12
C GLU A 263 27.74 -10.70 13.94
N ASN A 264 26.68 -10.65 13.12
CA ASN A 264 25.84 -9.45 13.00
C ASN A 264 25.17 -9.06 14.32
N LEU A 265 24.99 -10.03 15.23
CA LEU A 265 24.39 -9.82 16.55
C LEU A 265 25.48 -9.62 17.61
N TRP A 266 26.52 -10.46 17.57
CA TRP A 266 27.42 -10.67 18.71
C TRP A 266 28.87 -10.23 18.49
N SER A 267 29.25 -9.85 17.26
CA SER A 267 30.60 -9.38 16.99
C SER A 267 30.93 -8.18 17.89
N ASN A 268 32.11 -8.21 18.50
CA ASN A 268 32.57 -7.07 19.29
C ASN A 268 32.75 -5.81 18.42
N GLU A 269 33.06 -5.98 17.14
CA GLU A 269 33.29 -4.85 16.23
C GLU A 269 31.98 -4.30 15.67
N TYR A 270 31.07 -5.16 15.23
CA TYR A 270 29.89 -4.74 14.47
C TYR A 270 28.58 -5.41 14.92
N GLY A 271 28.58 -6.20 15.98
CA GLY A 271 27.39 -6.85 16.50
C GLY A 271 26.40 -5.84 17.10
N ILE A 272 25.12 -5.93 16.74
CA ILE A 272 24.12 -4.94 17.15
C ILE A 272 23.58 -5.16 18.58
N TYR A 273 23.88 -6.28 19.24
CA TYR A 273 23.41 -6.58 20.60
C TYR A 273 24.47 -6.38 21.70
N VAL A 274 25.70 -6.03 21.35
CA VAL A 274 26.83 -5.99 22.29
C VAL A 274 27.26 -4.58 22.65
N GLU A 275 28.03 -4.45 23.73
CA GLU A 275 28.69 -3.19 24.07
C GLU A 275 29.64 -2.77 22.94
N GLY A 276 30.51 -3.69 22.52
CA GLY A 276 31.36 -3.55 21.35
C GLY A 276 32.44 -2.48 21.43
N THR A 277 33.33 -2.46 20.43
CA THR A 277 34.47 -1.54 20.34
C THR A 277 34.22 -0.33 19.45
N ASN A 278 33.26 -0.42 18.52
CA ASN A 278 32.96 0.66 17.56
C ASN A 278 31.64 1.35 17.90
N GLY A 279 31.23 1.31 19.16
CA GLY A 279 30.00 1.93 19.63
C GLY A 279 30.02 3.46 19.58
N ILE A 280 28.85 4.06 19.77
CA ILE A 280 28.71 5.51 19.99
C ILE A 280 27.91 5.79 21.27
N PRO A 281 28.07 6.96 21.91
CA PRO A 281 27.20 7.38 23.00
C PRO A 281 25.73 7.43 22.53
N GLY A 282 24.81 7.07 23.42
CA GLY A 282 23.37 7.10 23.16
C GLY A 282 22.63 7.98 24.16
N TYR A 283 21.32 8.15 23.95
CA TYR A 283 20.49 9.09 24.73
C TYR A 283 20.54 8.84 26.25
N CYS A 284 20.54 7.57 26.69
CA CYS A 284 20.51 7.20 28.11
C CYS A 284 21.72 6.38 28.58
N VAL A 285 22.77 6.32 27.76
CA VAL A 285 24.05 5.65 28.03
C VAL A 285 25.15 6.49 27.39
N SER A 286 25.95 7.18 28.20
CA SER A 286 27.04 8.04 27.72
C SER A 286 28.24 7.25 27.21
N GLU A 287 28.42 6.03 27.69
CA GLU A 287 29.45 5.12 27.23
C GLU A 287 29.16 4.71 25.78
N PRO A 288 30.18 4.65 24.90
CA PRO A 288 30.02 4.13 23.56
C PRO A 288 29.52 2.69 23.57
N ARG A 289 28.43 2.42 22.83
CA ARG A 289 27.85 1.07 22.66
C ARG A 289 27.49 0.79 21.19
N ASN A 290 27.75 -0.42 20.70
CA ASN A 290 27.40 -0.81 19.33
C ASN A 290 25.89 -0.73 19.09
N TRP A 291 25.06 -1.09 20.08
CA TRP A 291 23.61 -0.98 19.96
C TRP A 291 23.09 0.46 19.82
N ASN A 292 23.91 1.49 20.04
CA ASN A 292 23.54 2.89 19.82
C ASN A 292 23.81 3.36 18.38
N GLN A 293 24.57 2.60 17.59
CA GLN A 293 24.82 2.92 16.20
C GLN A 293 23.52 2.83 15.37
N GLU A 294 23.45 3.64 14.33
CA GLU A 294 22.32 3.67 13.37
C GLU A 294 22.68 2.89 12.10
N TRP A 295 23.13 1.65 12.29
CA TRP A 295 23.55 0.75 11.21
C TRP A 295 22.64 -0.47 11.08
N GLU A 296 22.48 -0.96 9.86
CA GLU A 296 21.66 -2.14 9.54
C GLU A 296 22.54 -3.39 9.41
N ARG A 297 21.98 -4.57 9.69
CA ARG A 297 22.60 -5.87 9.38
C ARG A 297 21.69 -6.70 8.49
N PRO A 298 22.26 -7.42 7.51
CA PRO A 298 21.46 -8.29 6.65
C PRO A 298 20.90 -9.46 7.47
N ALA A 299 19.62 -9.76 7.26
CA ALA A 299 18.93 -10.90 7.84
C ALA A 299 17.86 -11.42 6.89
N HIS A 300 17.56 -12.70 6.98
CA HIS A 300 16.38 -13.31 6.38
C HIS A 300 15.22 -13.26 7.38
N ILE A 301 14.08 -12.73 6.94
CA ILE A 301 12.87 -12.56 7.75
C ILE A 301 11.79 -13.50 7.23
N THR A 302 11.21 -14.31 8.12
CA THR A 302 10.00 -15.08 7.81
C THR A 302 8.89 -14.69 8.78
N TYR A 303 7.75 -14.26 8.24
CA TYR A 303 6.54 -14.00 9.00
C TYR A 303 5.59 -15.18 8.92
N PHE A 304 5.10 -15.64 10.07
CA PHE A 304 4.08 -16.67 10.19
C PHE A 304 2.82 -16.11 10.83
N GLU A 305 1.67 -16.50 10.28
CA GLU A 305 0.36 -16.21 10.84
C GLU A 305 0.10 -17.00 12.13
N LYS A 306 -0.99 -16.66 12.84
CA LYS A 306 -1.43 -17.35 14.07
C LYS A 306 -1.80 -18.84 13.88
N ASN A 307 -1.74 -19.36 12.67
CA ASN A 307 -1.96 -20.78 12.37
C ASN A 307 -0.65 -21.50 11.99
N GLY A 308 0.49 -20.80 12.03
CA GLY A 308 1.79 -21.34 11.64
C GLY A 308 2.07 -21.38 10.14
N GLN A 309 1.15 -20.86 9.32
CA GLN A 309 1.39 -20.72 7.87
C GLN A 309 2.28 -19.51 7.60
N LYS A 310 3.21 -19.67 6.66
CA LYS A 310 4.06 -18.59 6.15
C LYS A 310 3.20 -17.54 5.47
N GLY A 311 3.29 -16.29 5.92
CA GLY A 311 2.69 -15.13 5.26
C GLY A 311 3.64 -14.55 4.21
N PHE A 312 4.87 -14.18 4.61
CA PHE A 312 5.92 -13.76 3.69
C PHE A 312 7.31 -14.17 4.18
N GLU A 313 8.27 -14.24 3.26
CA GLU A 313 9.69 -14.36 3.55
C GLU A 313 10.53 -13.51 2.59
N LEU A 314 11.59 -12.89 3.09
CA LEU A 314 12.47 -11.99 2.33
C LEU A 314 13.76 -11.69 3.09
N ASP A 315 14.78 -11.25 2.38
CA ASP A 315 15.97 -10.65 3.00
C ASP A 315 15.75 -9.15 3.27
N ALA A 316 16.24 -8.68 4.42
CA ALA A 316 16.03 -7.32 4.91
C ALA A 316 17.19 -6.85 5.81
N GLY A 317 17.23 -5.54 6.05
CA GLY A 317 18.08 -4.92 7.06
C GLY A 317 17.39 -4.93 8.43
N ILE A 318 18.09 -5.40 9.46
CA ILE A 318 17.70 -5.24 10.87
C ILE A 318 18.53 -4.19 11.57
N GLN A 319 17.89 -3.32 12.35
CA GLN A 319 18.54 -2.27 13.14
C GLN A 319 17.90 -2.15 14.51
N ILE A 320 18.71 -1.82 15.52
CA ILE A 320 18.22 -1.54 16.87
C ILE A 320 17.46 -0.21 16.89
N GLY A 321 16.22 -0.25 17.36
CA GLY A 321 15.39 0.95 17.56
C GLY A 321 15.32 1.42 19.01
N GLY A 322 14.78 2.63 19.20
CA GLY A 322 14.51 3.22 20.52
C GLY A 322 15.58 4.21 21.00
N GLY A 323 15.34 4.79 22.18
CA GLY A 323 16.27 5.67 22.88
C GLY A 323 16.85 4.99 24.11
N CYS A 324 16.25 5.23 25.28
CA CYS A 324 16.65 4.56 26.53
C CYS A 324 16.57 3.03 26.47
N THR A 325 15.62 2.48 25.71
CA THR A 325 15.34 1.03 25.65
C THR A 325 16.40 0.23 24.91
N ARG A 326 17.34 0.89 24.20
CA ARG A 326 18.47 0.23 23.55
C ARG A 326 19.36 -0.53 24.54
N LYS A 327 19.39 -0.14 25.82
CA LYS A 327 20.15 -0.84 26.87
C LYS A 327 19.47 -2.09 27.41
N TYR A 328 18.17 -2.31 27.13
CA TYR A 328 17.44 -3.45 27.65
C TYR A 328 17.90 -4.73 26.97
N PRO A 329 17.91 -5.89 27.65
CA PRO A 329 18.39 -7.13 27.06
C PRO A 329 17.55 -7.55 25.84
N GLN A 330 16.22 -7.44 25.93
CA GLN A 330 15.32 -7.52 24.78
C GLN A 330 15.27 -6.17 24.06
N LYS A 331 15.80 -6.13 22.84
CA LYS A 331 15.87 -4.90 22.02
C LYS A 331 14.62 -4.73 21.16
N THR A 332 14.29 -3.47 20.82
CA THR A 332 13.41 -3.18 19.68
C THR A 332 14.19 -3.36 18.38
N LEU A 333 13.60 -4.01 17.38
CA LEU A 333 14.20 -4.23 16.06
C LEU A 333 13.36 -3.56 14.99
N ALA A 334 13.94 -2.66 14.21
CA ALA A 334 13.35 -2.16 12.98
C ALA A 334 13.79 -3.03 11.81
N ILE A 335 12.86 -3.37 10.93
CA ILE A 335 13.06 -4.17 9.73
C ILE A 335 12.90 -3.25 8.52
N TYR A 336 13.86 -3.24 7.60
CA TYR A 336 13.85 -2.42 6.40
C TYR A 336 14.03 -3.27 5.15
N THR A 337 13.14 -3.10 4.16
CA THR A 337 13.30 -3.65 2.82
C THR A 337 13.98 -2.61 1.93
N ARG A 338 15.04 -3.02 1.23
CA ARG A 338 15.84 -2.17 0.34
C ARG A 338 16.34 -3.03 -0.82
N ASP A 339 16.59 -2.41 -1.96
CA ASP A 339 17.08 -3.13 -3.14
C ASP A 339 18.43 -3.82 -2.87
N ILE A 340 19.27 -3.28 -1.98
CA ILE A 340 20.52 -3.92 -1.52
C ILE A 340 20.31 -5.27 -0.81
N TYR A 341 19.08 -5.59 -0.40
CA TYR A 341 18.69 -6.87 0.20
C TYR A 341 17.78 -7.69 -0.72
N GLY A 342 17.51 -7.25 -1.95
CA GLY A 342 16.71 -7.97 -2.95
C GLY A 342 15.37 -7.32 -3.27
N THR A 343 14.54 -6.98 -2.28
CA THR A 343 13.28 -6.24 -2.49
C THR A 343 13.20 -4.99 -1.62
N SER A 344 12.66 -3.91 -2.18
CA SER A 344 12.39 -2.65 -1.46
C SER A 344 11.01 -2.58 -0.80
N LYS A 345 10.11 -3.54 -1.07
CA LYS A 345 8.75 -3.59 -0.50
C LYS A 345 8.39 -5.00 -0.01
N ILE A 346 7.65 -5.04 1.09
CA ILE A 346 6.91 -6.21 1.59
C ILE A 346 5.53 -6.18 0.94
N ASN A 347 5.23 -7.10 0.04
CA ASN A 347 3.91 -7.23 -0.59
C ASN A 347 2.99 -8.13 0.28
N TYR A 348 2.56 -7.62 1.43
CA TYR A 348 1.73 -8.35 2.38
C TYR A 348 0.87 -7.41 3.24
N LYS A 349 -0.39 -7.78 3.48
CA LYS A 349 -1.29 -7.05 4.41
C LYS A 349 -0.93 -7.37 5.86
N LEU A 350 0.10 -6.70 6.39
CA LEU A 350 0.62 -6.99 7.74
C LEU A 350 -0.38 -6.65 8.85
N PHE A 351 -1.28 -5.68 8.64
CA PHE A 351 -2.27 -5.25 9.63
C PHE A 351 -3.68 -5.31 9.05
N ASP A 352 -4.56 -6.10 9.67
CA ASP A 352 -5.94 -6.30 9.22
C ASP A 352 -6.79 -5.03 9.33
N ASP A 353 -6.34 -4.13 10.21
CA ASP A 353 -7.00 -2.89 10.60
C ASP A 353 -6.74 -1.71 9.67
N LYS A 354 -5.85 -1.90 8.69
CA LYS A 354 -5.46 -0.90 7.70
C LYS A 354 -5.62 -1.52 6.32
N ASN A 355 -6.06 -0.74 5.33
CA ASN A 355 -6.11 -1.19 3.93
C ASN A 355 -4.76 -0.91 3.24
N ILE A 356 -3.68 -1.44 3.83
CA ILE A 356 -2.30 -1.26 3.35
C ILE A 356 -1.74 -2.64 3.01
N TYR A 357 -1.30 -2.81 1.77
CA TYR A 357 -0.83 -4.10 1.23
C TYR A 357 0.68 -4.11 0.94
N GLN A 358 1.33 -2.96 1.09
CA GLN A 358 2.75 -2.79 0.83
C GLN A 358 3.42 -2.01 1.96
N PHE A 359 4.58 -2.47 2.41
CA PHE A 359 5.35 -1.80 3.46
C PHE A 359 6.83 -1.74 3.09
N ASN A 360 7.51 -0.62 3.35
CA ASN A 360 8.98 -0.54 3.26
C ASN A 360 9.68 -1.01 4.54
N ASN A 361 8.95 -0.98 5.65
CA ASN A 361 9.50 -1.25 6.96
C ASN A 361 8.38 -1.53 7.96
N PHE A 362 8.76 -2.20 9.06
CA PHE A 362 7.94 -2.33 10.26
C PHE A 362 8.86 -2.45 11.46
N ILE A 363 8.31 -2.33 12.67
CA ILE A 363 9.07 -2.47 13.91
C ILE A 363 8.54 -3.62 14.77
N LEU A 364 9.47 -4.34 15.38
CA LEU A 364 9.26 -5.27 16.47
C LEU A 364 9.63 -4.55 17.75
N ARG A 365 8.65 -3.92 18.41
CA ARG A 365 8.89 -3.11 19.62
C ARG A 365 8.87 -3.99 20.87
N ASN A 366 9.87 -3.86 21.72
CA ASN A 366 9.99 -4.57 23.00
C ASN A 366 9.05 -4.02 24.11
N SER A 367 7.96 -3.36 23.73
CA SER A 367 7.05 -2.64 24.63
C SER A 367 7.64 -1.43 25.37
N GLY A 368 8.84 -0.97 24.97
CA GLY A 368 9.45 0.23 25.54
C GLY A 368 9.65 0.14 27.06
N GLN A 369 9.35 1.18 27.82
CA GLN A 369 9.43 1.19 29.28
C GLN A 369 8.32 0.37 29.96
N ASP A 370 7.25 0.01 29.24
CA ASP A 370 6.25 -0.96 29.72
C ASP A 370 6.79 -2.40 29.72
N TRP A 371 8.00 -2.64 29.20
CA TRP A 371 8.72 -3.91 29.32
C TRP A 371 8.84 -4.39 30.78
N TYR A 372 9.07 -3.47 31.72
CA TYR A 372 9.13 -3.78 33.15
C TYR A 372 7.75 -4.00 33.78
N ARG A 373 6.65 -3.96 33.00
CA ARG A 373 5.27 -3.86 33.48
C ARG A 373 4.31 -4.79 32.73
N ALA A 374 3.39 -4.28 31.90
CA ALA A 374 2.28 -5.05 31.38
C ALA A 374 2.50 -5.58 29.95
N LEU A 375 3.50 -5.03 29.24
CA LEU A 375 3.89 -5.32 27.86
C LEU A 375 2.96 -4.82 26.74
N PHE A 376 1.81 -4.19 27.05
CA PHE A 376 0.83 -3.81 26.03
C PHE A 376 0.27 -2.39 26.18
N ARG A 377 0.72 -1.55 27.12
CA ARG A 377 0.15 -0.22 27.35
C ARG A 377 0.11 0.63 26.09
N ASP A 378 1.23 0.77 25.40
CA ASP A 378 1.22 1.59 24.19
C ASP A 378 0.26 1.04 23.13
N GLY A 379 0.22 -0.29 22.94
CA GLY A 379 -0.76 -0.92 22.04
C GLY A 379 -2.22 -0.73 22.45
N LEU A 380 -2.49 -0.64 23.76
CA LEU A 380 -3.80 -0.29 24.31
C LEU A 380 -4.24 1.10 23.87
N ILE A 381 -3.39 2.13 24.01
CA ILE A 381 -3.79 3.49 23.64
C ILE A 381 -4.10 3.56 22.14
N GLN A 382 -3.24 2.96 21.29
CA GLN A 382 -3.48 2.91 19.85
C GLN A 382 -4.82 2.23 19.52
N THR A 383 -5.15 1.13 20.22
CA THR A 383 -6.41 0.40 20.02
C THR A 383 -7.63 1.17 20.53
N VAL A 384 -7.49 1.96 21.60
CA VAL A 384 -8.58 2.77 22.16
C VAL A 384 -9.00 3.86 21.18
N VAL A 385 -8.05 4.56 20.55
CA VAL A 385 -8.35 5.69 19.64
C VAL A 385 -8.70 5.26 18.21
N LYS A 386 -8.21 4.10 17.78
CA LYS A 386 -8.45 3.52 16.45
C LYS A 386 -9.93 3.55 16.06
N GLY A 387 -10.22 4.17 14.91
CA GLY A 387 -11.55 4.25 14.31
C GLY A 387 -12.58 5.06 15.13
N LYS A 388 -12.12 5.82 16.13
CA LYS A 388 -12.97 6.64 17.01
C LYS A 388 -12.56 8.10 17.10
N MET A 389 -11.32 8.42 16.75
CA MET A 389 -10.76 9.78 16.80
C MET A 389 -10.10 10.12 15.47
N ASP A 390 -10.11 11.40 15.10
CA ASP A 390 -9.38 11.96 13.95
C ASP A 390 -7.90 12.12 14.31
N ILE A 391 -7.21 11.00 14.48
CA ILE A 391 -5.83 11.00 14.95
C ILE A 391 -5.00 9.94 14.24
N ASP A 392 -3.77 10.31 13.94
CA ASP A 392 -2.77 9.38 13.42
C ASP A 392 -2.37 8.37 14.51
N TRP A 393 -2.89 7.14 14.35
CA TRP A 393 -2.59 6.00 15.23
C TRP A 393 -1.72 4.96 14.51
N GLN A 394 -0.89 4.27 15.30
CA GLN A 394 0.03 3.24 14.86
C GLN A 394 -0.65 1.86 14.94
N ALA A 395 -0.71 1.13 13.83
CA ALA A 395 -1.18 -0.24 13.86
C ALA A 395 -0.31 -1.12 14.77
N TYR A 396 -0.97 -2.01 15.48
CA TYR A 396 -0.36 -2.83 16.53
C TYR A 396 -0.97 -4.22 16.53
N LYS A 397 -0.11 -5.25 16.55
CA LYS A 397 -0.48 -6.60 16.95
C LYS A 397 0.64 -7.23 17.79
N PRO A 398 0.33 -7.95 18.88
CA PRO A 398 1.35 -8.71 19.61
C PRO A 398 1.84 -9.88 18.76
N GLY A 399 3.13 -10.18 18.81
CA GLY A 399 3.77 -11.29 18.12
C GLY A 399 4.92 -11.87 18.94
N VAL A 400 5.38 -13.06 18.55
CA VAL A 400 6.57 -13.70 19.11
C VAL A 400 7.72 -13.60 18.13
N VAL A 401 8.92 -13.29 18.63
CA VAL A 401 10.13 -13.25 17.80
C VAL A 401 10.99 -14.47 18.08
N PHE A 402 11.55 -15.05 17.02
CA PHE A 402 12.66 -16.01 17.09
C PHE A 402 13.90 -15.39 16.44
N LEU A 403 15.04 -15.53 17.10
CA LEU A 403 16.33 -15.06 16.60
C LEU A 403 17.25 -16.27 16.43
N ASN A 404 17.62 -16.58 15.18
CA ASN A 404 18.37 -17.79 14.80
C ASN A 404 17.79 -19.09 15.42
N GLY A 405 16.46 -19.22 15.40
CA GLY A 405 15.74 -20.39 15.92
C GLY A 405 15.50 -20.41 17.43
N GLU A 406 16.02 -19.42 18.17
CA GLU A 406 15.83 -19.30 19.61
C GLU A 406 14.68 -18.34 19.94
N TYR A 407 13.79 -18.74 20.86
CA TYR A 407 12.70 -17.88 21.34
C TYR A 407 13.26 -16.60 21.96
N TRP A 408 12.75 -15.46 21.49
CA TRP A 408 13.22 -14.13 21.85
C TRP A 408 12.19 -13.28 22.61
N GLY A 409 10.99 -13.82 22.83
CA GLY A 409 9.95 -13.16 23.62
C GLY A 409 8.86 -12.49 22.78
N ILE A 410 8.03 -11.75 23.51
CA ILE A 410 6.89 -11.01 22.96
C ILE A 410 7.38 -9.65 22.49
N HIS A 411 7.00 -9.27 21.27
CA HIS A 411 7.16 -7.93 20.71
C HIS A 411 5.83 -7.43 20.15
N GLY A 412 5.64 -6.12 20.13
CA GLY A 412 4.58 -5.48 19.35
C GLY A 412 5.03 -5.29 17.91
N ILE A 413 4.40 -5.96 16.96
CA ILE A 413 4.55 -5.70 15.52
C ILE A 413 3.79 -4.43 15.21
N ARG A 414 4.46 -3.43 14.65
CA ARG A 414 3.91 -2.08 14.45
C ARG A 414 4.39 -1.43 13.16
N GLU A 415 3.61 -0.49 12.68
CA GLU A 415 4.10 0.49 11.70
C GLU A 415 5.25 1.31 12.30
N LYS A 416 6.10 1.89 11.45
CA LYS A 416 7.12 2.85 11.87
C LYS A 416 6.67 4.25 11.44
N HIS A 417 6.62 5.21 12.37
CA HIS A 417 6.28 6.60 12.04
C HIS A 417 7.47 7.35 11.42
N ASN A 418 7.75 7.08 10.15
CA ASN A 418 8.63 7.85 9.27
C ASN A 418 7.85 8.32 8.02
N GLU A 419 8.51 8.91 7.05
CA GLU A 419 7.94 9.33 5.76
C GLU A 419 7.08 8.25 5.08
N HIS A 420 7.52 6.99 5.11
CA HIS A 420 6.80 5.86 4.52
C HIS A 420 5.48 5.51 5.24
N TYR A 421 5.29 5.92 6.50
CA TYR A 421 3.99 5.81 7.17
C TYR A 421 2.94 6.63 6.43
N PHE A 422 3.29 7.86 6.05
CA PHE A 422 2.37 8.77 5.39
C PHE A 422 2.15 8.42 3.92
N GLU A 423 3.18 7.90 3.25
CA GLU A 423 3.04 7.25 1.95
C GLU A 423 1.98 6.14 2.03
N SER A 424 2.13 5.22 2.99
CA SER A 424 1.26 4.04 3.08
C SER A 424 -0.15 4.37 3.59
N ASN A 425 -0.31 5.32 4.51
CA ASN A 425 -1.61 5.65 5.11
C ASN A 425 -2.40 6.72 4.35
N TYR A 426 -1.74 7.57 3.56
CA TYR A 426 -2.36 8.72 2.91
C TYR A 426 -2.04 8.85 1.42
N GLY A 427 -1.22 7.97 0.83
CA GLY A 427 -0.79 8.08 -0.57
C GLY A 427 0.08 9.31 -0.83
N LEU A 428 0.77 9.83 0.19
CA LEU A 428 1.57 11.04 0.09
C LEU A 428 3.00 10.75 -0.38
N ASP A 429 3.53 11.62 -1.22
CA ASP A 429 4.94 11.59 -1.63
C ASP A 429 5.86 11.81 -0.40
N PRO A 430 6.72 10.82 -0.04
CA PRO A 430 7.57 10.91 1.15
C PRO A 430 8.56 12.09 1.11
N ASP A 431 8.91 12.59 -0.07
CA ASP A 431 9.81 13.73 -0.24
C ASP A 431 9.08 15.09 -0.10
N LYS A 432 7.74 15.08 -0.06
CA LYS A 432 6.90 16.28 0.05
C LYS A 432 6.20 16.40 1.40
N LEU A 433 6.92 16.07 2.47
CA LEU A 433 6.42 16.12 3.85
C LEU A 433 7.34 16.95 4.74
N ASP A 434 6.77 17.76 5.63
CA ASP A 434 7.49 18.26 6.80
C ASP A 434 7.11 17.39 8.00
N ILE A 435 8.11 16.82 8.70
CA ILE A 435 7.91 16.00 9.90
C ILE A 435 8.81 16.56 11.00
N LEU A 436 8.19 16.96 12.10
CA LEU A 436 8.84 17.62 13.23
C LEU A 436 8.61 16.83 14.53
N THR A 437 9.53 16.99 15.48
CA THR A 437 9.46 16.39 16.82
C THR A 437 9.89 17.40 17.88
N GLY A 438 9.42 17.25 19.11
CA GLY A 438 9.80 18.15 20.22
C GLY A 438 9.60 19.62 19.86
N ASP A 439 10.61 20.44 20.16
CA ASP A 439 10.66 21.88 19.87
C ASP A 439 11.10 22.15 18.41
N ALA A 440 10.23 21.81 17.46
CA ALA A 440 10.41 21.96 16.01
C ALA A 440 11.68 21.30 15.45
N VAL A 441 12.14 20.20 16.05
CA VAL A 441 13.29 19.42 15.56
C VAL A 441 12.89 18.67 14.30
N VAL A 442 13.52 19.04 13.18
CA VAL A 442 13.28 18.47 11.86
C VAL A 442 13.68 16.99 11.81
N LYS A 443 12.76 16.16 11.33
CA LYS A 443 12.99 14.76 10.94
C LYS A 443 12.89 14.55 9.43
N ASN A 444 12.06 15.33 8.75
CA ASN A 444 11.95 15.41 7.30
C ASN A 444 11.49 16.82 6.89
N GLY A 445 11.89 17.30 5.72
CA GLY A 445 11.48 18.63 5.22
C GLY A 445 12.12 19.79 5.99
N ASP A 446 11.31 20.79 6.37
CA ASP A 446 11.75 21.97 7.12
C ASP A 446 10.74 22.38 8.22
N ALA A 447 11.10 23.39 9.02
CA ALA A 447 10.29 23.88 10.13
C ALA A 447 9.67 25.27 9.87
N ASP A 448 9.85 25.86 8.69
CA ASP A 448 9.52 27.28 8.45
C ASP A 448 8.02 27.54 8.58
N HIS A 449 7.20 26.66 8.02
CA HIS A 449 5.74 26.77 8.12
C HIS A 449 5.24 26.67 9.57
N TYR A 450 5.85 25.80 10.39
CA TYR A 450 5.50 25.67 11.80
C TYR A 450 5.92 26.90 12.60
N ASN A 451 7.16 27.36 12.39
CA ASN A 451 7.68 28.55 13.06
C ASN A 451 6.83 29.78 12.73
N ASN A 452 6.37 29.92 11.49
CA ASN A 452 5.45 31.00 11.09
C ASN A 452 4.10 30.92 11.81
N LEU A 453 3.53 29.71 11.99
CA LEU A 453 2.32 29.52 12.78
C LEU A 453 2.53 29.95 14.24
N ILE A 454 3.62 29.48 14.87
CA ILE A 454 3.93 29.83 16.27
C ILE A 454 4.20 31.33 16.44
N ASN A 455 4.92 31.95 15.50
CA ASN A 455 5.14 33.39 15.48
C ASN A 455 3.83 34.16 15.34
N PHE A 456 2.95 33.77 14.41
CA PHE A 456 1.64 34.39 14.26
C PHE A 456 0.83 34.34 15.56
N ILE A 457 0.78 33.18 16.22
CA ILE A 457 0.07 33.01 17.49
C ILE A 457 0.70 33.86 18.61
N THR A 458 2.02 34.05 18.58
CA THR A 458 2.74 34.89 19.55
C THR A 458 2.43 36.37 19.38
N GLU A 459 2.29 36.82 18.13
CA GLU A 459 2.12 38.23 17.77
C GLU A 459 0.65 38.68 17.71
N ASN A 460 -0.30 37.74 17.73
CA ASN A 460 -1.72 38.02 17.53
C ASN A 460 -2.60 37.49 18.68
N ASP A 461 -3.63 38.27 19.01
CA ASP A 461 -4.58 37.96 20.06
C ASP A 461 -5.62 36.92 19.58
N LEU A 462 -5.52 35.69 20.06
CA LEU A 462 -6.42 34.59 19.69
C LEU A 462 -7.81 34.69 20.34
N THR A 463 -8.06 35.64 21.24
CA THR A 463 -9.44 35.93 21.67
C THR A 463 -10.31 36.48 20.55
N LYS A 464 -9.69 36.90 19.42
CA LYS A 464 -10.38 37.35 18.20
C LYS A 464 -10.55 36.21 17.20
N ASP A 465 -11.77 36.01 16.71
CA ASP A 465 -12.10 34.92 15.80
C ASP A 465 -11.38 35.00 14.46
N GLU A 466 -11.08 36.21 13.96
CA GLU A 466 -10.30 36.39 12.71
C GLU A 466 -8.93 35.73 12.79
N ASN A 467 -8.23 35.87 13.93
CA ASN A 467 -6.91 35.28 14.14
C ASN A 467 -7.00 33.77 14.33
N TYR A 468 -8.01 33.29 15.07
CA TYR A 468 -8.26 31.86 15.21
C TYR A 468 -8.66 31.21 13.86
N ASN A 469 -9.43 31.91 13.04
CA ASN A 469 -9.77 31.49 11.68
C ASN A 469 -8.53 31.36 10.79
N TYR A 470 -7.55 32.26 10.91
CA TYR A 470 -6.25 32.07 10.26
C TYR A 470 -5.55 30.80 10.76
N VAL A 471 -5.49 30.56 12.07
CA VAL A 471 -4.86 29.34 12.62
C VAL A 471 -5.50 28.06 12.08
N LYS A 472 -6.83 28.03 11.91
CA LYS A 472 -7.55 26.91 11.27
C LYS A 472 -7.09 26.62 9.84
N THR A 473 -6.53 27.59 9.12
CA THR A 473 -5.96 27.35 7.78
C THR A 473 -4.58 26.70 7.83
N GLN A 474 -3.91 26.72 8.99
CA GLN A 474 -2.53 26.28 9.17
C GLN A 474 -2.42 24.90 9.85
N MET A 475 -3.44 24.51 10.63
CA MET A 475 -3.45 23.25 11.38
C MET A 475 -4.86 22.64 11.46
N GLU A 476 -4.92 21.31 11.60
CA GLU A 476 -6.18 20.60 11.81
C GLU A 476 -6.60 20.63 13.27
N ILE A 477 -7.58 21.47 13.59
CA ILE A 477 -8.04 21.67 14.98
C ILE A 477 -8.64 20.40 15.56
N SER A 478 -9.50 19.68 14.83
CA SER A 478 -10.14 18.45 15.34
C SER A 478 -9.10 17.39 15.68
N SER A 479 -8.12 17.20 14.80
CA SER A 479 -7.01 16.27 15.04
C SER A 479 -6.13 16.67 16.22
N TYR A 480 -5.81 17.97 16.34
CA TYR A 480 -5.07 18.47 17.50
C TYR A 480 -5.83 18.32 18.82
N LEU A 481 -7.14 18.58 18.82
CA LEU A 481 -7.99 18.36 20.00
C LEU A 481 -7.99 16.89 20.41
N ASP A 482 -8.18 15.96 19.47
CA ASP A 482 -8.17 14.52 19.76
C ASP A 482 -6.83 14.05 20.31
N TYR A 483 -5.73 14.59 19.79
CA TYR A 483 -4.37 14.35 20.29
C TYR A 483 -4.21 14.81 21.74
N VAL A 484 -4.53 16.08 22.03
CA VAL A 484 -4.39 16.63 23.37
C VAL A 484 -5.32 15.93 24.37
N ILE A 485 -6.56 15.64 23.97
CA ILE A 485 -7.53 14.92 24.80
C ILE A 485 -6.99 13.52 25.14
N THR A 486 -6.45 12.80 24.16
CA THR A 486 -5.87 11.46 24.35
C THR A 486 -4.71 11.49 25.34
N GLU A 487 -3.74 12.40 25.15
CA GLU A 487 -2.55 12.52 26.00
C GLU A 487 -2.92 12.91 27.45
N ILE A 488 -3.89 13.82 27.61
CA ILE A 488 -4.41 14.18 28.93
C ILE A 488 -5.14 12.99 29.55
N TYR A 489 -6.02 12.32 28.82
CA TYR A 489 -6.78 11.19 29.35
C TYR A 489 -5.88 10.04 29.77
N CYS A 490 -4.92 9.62 28.93
CA CYS A 490 -4.05 8.49 29.22
C CYS A 490 -3.01 8.79 30.33
N ALA A 491 -2.89 10.06 30.72
CA ALA A 491 -1.94 10.53 31.73
C ALA A 491 -0.48 10.24 31.37
N ASN A 492 -0.11 10.46 30.10
CA ASN A 492 1.27 10.31 29.65
C ASN A 492 2.19 11.28 30.39
N ILE A 493 3.22 10.74 31.06
CA ILE A 493 4.13 11.55 31.88
C ILE A 493 5.27 12.17 31.08
N ASP A 494 5.50 11.72 29.85
CA ASP A 494 6.61 12.21 29.02
C ASP A 494 6.16 13.29 28.03
N TRP A 495 4.86 13.61 28.01
CA TRP A 495 4.22 14.62 27.16
C TRP A 495 3.77 15.82 28.01
N PRO A 496 3.89 17.11 27.59
CA PRO A 496 3.91 17.58 26.19
C PRO A 496 5.25 17.88 25.52
N ALA A 497 6.40 17.75 26.17
CA ALA A 497 7.68 18.05 25.52
C ALA A 497 8.39 16.83 24.91
N GLY A 498 8.29 15.67 25.57
CA GLY A 498 8.65 14.39 24.98
C GLY A 498 7.46 13.79 24.24
N ASN A 499 7.72 12.73 23.48
CA ASN A 499 6.71 11.93 22.78
C ASN A 499 5.71 12.76 21.95
N ILE A 500 6.22 13.83 21.32
CA ILE A 500 5.47 14.70 20.41
C ILE A 500 6.10 14.68 19.01
N LYS A 501 5.23 14.40 18.02
CA LYS A 501 5.56 14.36 16.60
C LYS A 501 4.36 14.91 15.83
N TYR A 502 4.66 15.74 14.84
CA TYR A 502 3.67 16.42 14.03
C TYR A 502 4.17 16.57 12.60
N TRP A 503 3.24 16.65 11.68
CA TRP A 503 3.53 16.58 10.26
C TRP A 503 2.58 17.43 9.43
N ARG A 504 2.99 17.79 8.22
CA ARG A 504 2.11 18.36 7.18
C ARG A 504 2.59 17.95 5.79
N PRO A 505 1.68 17.81 4.81
CA PRO A 505 2.08 17.76 3.41
C PRO A 505 2.52 19.14 2.93
N LYS A 506 3.53 19.19 2.05
CA LYS A 506 4.05 20.42 1.44
C LYS A 506 3.20 20.87 0.25
N THR A 507 1.90 21.05 0.49
CA THR A 507 0.94 21.58 -0.49
C THR A 507 0.47 22.97 -0.08
N ALA A 508 -0.16 23.72 -1.00
CA ALA A 508 -0.67 25.06 -0.73
C ALA A 508 -1.68 25.10 0.43
N ASN A 509 -2.43 24.01 0.63
CA ASN A 509 -3.45 23.87 1.68
C ASN A 509 -3.04 22.89 2.79
N GLY A 510 -1.77 22.50 2.84
CA GLY A 510 -1.26 21.49 3.77
C GLY A 510 -1.23 21.99 5.21
N ARG A 511 -2.01 21.33 6.09
CA ARG A 511 -2.19 21.69 7.50
C ARG A 511 -1.40 20.77 8.43
N TRP A 512 -0.93 21.31 9.55
CA TRP A 512 -0.27 20.54 10.61
C TRP A 512 -1.24 19.58 11.32
N ARG A 513 -0.78 18.35 11.52
CA ARG A 513 -1.45 17.26 12.25
C ARG A 513 -0.50 16.63 13.26
N TRP A 514 -1.05 16.03 14.33
CA TRP A 514 -0.29 15.39 15.41
C TRP A 514 -0.61 13.91 15.47
N LEU A 515 0.39 13.13 15.85
CA LEU A 515 0.26 11.68 15.97
C LEU A 515 0.57 11.21 17.38
N ILE A 516 -0.07 10.10 17.78
CA ILE A 516 0.20 9.46 19.07
C ILE A 516 1.31 8.44 18.89
N TYR A 517 2.39 8.58 19.66
CA TYR A 517 3.44 7.59 19.71
C TYR A 517 4.13 7.61 21.07
N ASP A 518 4.63 6.44 21.47
CA ASP A 518 5.40 6.26 22.70
C ASP A 518 4.61 6.67 23.96
N THR A 519 3.56 5.90 24.22
CA THR A 519 2.60 6.09 25.33
C THR A 519 2.74 4.98 26.38
N ASP A 520 3.89 4.32 26.45
CA ASP A 520 4.15 3.21 27.36
C ASP A 520 4.23 3.66 28.85
N LEU A 521 4.55 4.92 29.11
CA LEU A 521 4.50 5.56 30.43
C LEU A 521 3.14 6.24 30.75
N SER A 522 2.05 5.57 30.41
CA SER A 522 0.66 6.03 30.65
C SER A 522 -0.15 5.00 31.46
N PHE A 523 -1.42 5.30 31.75
CA PHE A 523 -2.38 4.37 32.38
C PHE A 523 -1.95 3.84 33.77
N GLY A 524 -1.24 4.65 34.57
CA GLY A 524 -0.74 4.25 35.89
C GLY A 524 0.63 3.59 35.89
N ALA A 525 1.38 3.62 34.77
CA ALA A 525 2.73 3.08 34.69
C ALA A 525 3.72 3.75 35.68
N HIS A 526 3.47 5.00 36.09
CA HIS A 526 4.35 5.75 36.98
C HIS A 526 3.54 6.52 38.02
N GLY A 527 4.15 6.87 39.15
CA GLY A 527 3.48 7.63 40.23
C GLY A 527 2.98 9.02 39.81
N LEU A 528 3.48 9.57 38.70
CA LEU A 528 3.05 10.85 38.12
C LEU A 528 2.00 10.70 37.00
N GLY A 529 1.59 9.47 36.68
CA GLY A 529 0.63 9.14 35.62
C GLY A 529 -0.48 8.23 36.12
N GLN A 530 -0.87 8.37 37.39
CA GLN A 530 -1.98 7.65 38.02
C GLN A 530 -3.34 8.22 37.56
N TYR A 531 -4.43 7.52 37.88
CA TYR A 531 -5.78 7.91 37.45
C TYR A 531 -6.22 9.30 37.92
N ASP A 532 -5.64 9.80 39.00
CA ASP A 532 -5.91 11.10 39.61
C ASP A 532 -4.90 12.20 39.19
N SER A 533 -3.90 11.88 38.36
CA SER A 533 -2.88 12.83 37.93
C SER A 533 -3.48 13.94 37.05
N ASN A 534 -3.21 15.21 37.37
CA ASN A 534 -3.80 16.36 36.69
C ASN A 534 -2.97 16.80 35.47
N ASN A 535 -3.00 15.98 34.41
CA ASN A 535 -2.26 16.25 33.18
C ASN A 535 -2.78 17.48 32.43
N LEU A 536 -4.06 17.87 32.63
CA LEU A 536 -4.59 19.12 32.10
C LEU A 536 -3.89 20.34 32.71
N ALA A 537 -3.68 20.36 34.03
CA ALA A 537 -2.93 21.44 34.68
C ALA A 537 -1.48 21.51 34.15
N ASN A 538 -0.83 20.35 33.98
CA ASN A 538 0.51 20.24 33.43
C ASN A 538 0.60 20.76 31.98
N ALA A 539 -0.35 20.39 31.12
CA ALA A 539 -0.43 20.79 29.71
C ALA A 539 -0.78 22.26 29.51
N THR A 540 -1.33 22.91 30.53
CA THR A 540 -1.79 24.31 30.49
C THR A 540 -1.02 25.23 31.43
N SER A 541 0.11 24.77 31.98
CA SER A 541 0.97 25.59 32.84
C SER A 541 1.82 26.56 32.02
N PRO A 542 1.88 27.87 32.37
CA PRO A 542 2.74 28.83 31.69
C PRO A 542 4.23 28.66 32.03
N THR A 543 4.54 27.95 33.10
CA THR A 543 5.90 27.65 33.57
C THR A 543 6.12 26.15 33.64
N SER A 544 7.36 25.69 33.50
CA SER A 544 7.69 24.28 33.75
C SER A 544 7.35 23.89 35.18
N THR A 545 6.55 22.84 35.34
CA THR A 545 6.19 22.25 36.64
C THR A 545 6.82 20.88 36.84
N TYR A 546 7.27 20.25 35.76
CA TYR A 546 8.04 19.02 35.77
C TYR A 546 8.87 18.89 34.47
N TYR A 547 9.64 17.82 34.35
CA TYR A 547 10.67 17.69 33.33
C TYR A 547 10.15 17.71 31.88
N ALA A 548 8.90 17.31 31.62
CA ALA A 548 8.35 17.22 30.26
C ALA A 548 7.31 18.30 29.92
N ASN A 549 7.28 19.45 30.63
CA ASN A 549 6.46 20.61 30.24
C ASN A 549 7.16 21.99 30.26
N PRO A 550 8.35 22.14 29.65
CA PRO A 550 8.89 23.47 29.37
C PRO A 550 7.86 24.40 28.71
N SER A 551 7.97 25.71 28.96
CA SER A 551 6.94 26.69 28.56
C SER A 551 6.58 26.71 27.06
N TRP A 552 7.51 26.28 26.19
CA TRP A 552 7.28 26.18 24.74
C TRP A 552 6.26 25.07 24.41
N SER A 553 6.29 23.93 25.11
CA SER A 553 5.45 22.78 24.76
C SER A 553 3.99 22.94 25.16
N THR A 554 3.72 23.77 26.17
CA THR A 554 2.35 24.13 26.58
C THR A 554 1.82 25.36 25.85
N PHE A 555 2.66 26.08 25.09
CA PHE A 555 2.31 27.39 24.52
C PHE A 555 1.12 27.30 23.56
N LEU A 556 1.16 26.39 22.60
CA LEU A 556 0.12 26.25 21.58
C LEU A 556 -1.27 26.02 22.21
N LEU A 557 -1.38 25.04 23.12
CA LEU A 557 -2.63 24.73 23.79
C LEU A 557 -3.13 25.90 24.64
N ARG A 558 -2.27 26.54 25.44
CA ARG A 558 -2.64 27.68 26.28
C ARG A 558 -3.16 28.85 25.45
N SER A 559 -2.50 29.13 24.32
CA SER A 559 -2.89 30.20 23.40
C SER A 559 -4.24 29.89 22.74
N LEU A 560 -4.45 28.67 22.23
CA LEU A 560 -5.72 28.27 21.62
C LEU A 560 -6.89 28.30 22.60
N LEU A 561 -6.66 27.88 23.86
CA LEU A 561 -7.67 27.96 24.92
C LEU A 561 -8.11 29.39 25.27
N THR A 562 -7.42 30.43 24.80
CA THR A 562 -7.90 31.82 24.97
C THR A 562 -9.10 32.13 24.07
N ASN A 563 -9.22 31.47 22.90
CA ASN A 563 -10.37 31.59 22.02
C ASN A 563 -11.60 30.84 22.60
N GLN A 564 -12.77 31.47 22.55
CA GLN A 564 -13.98 30.91 23.16
C GLN A 564 -14.48 29.66 22.40
N ASP A 565 -14.46 29.67 21.07
CA ASP A 565 -14.92 28.53 20.26
C ASP A 565 -14.01 27.32 20.47
N PHE A 566 -12.69 27.52 20.44
CA PHE A 566 -11.73 26.45 20.72
C PHE A 566 -11.93 25.89 22.14
N ARG A 567 -12.07 26.76 23.15
CA ARG A 567 -12.25 26.32 24.55
C ARG A 567 -13.53 25.54 24.73
N ASN A 568 -14.63 26.01 24.17
CA ASN A 568 -15.93 25.33 24.24
C ASN A 568 -15.88 23.96 23.56
N ASN A 569 -15.29 23.88 22.36
CA ASN A 569 -15.08 22.63 21.64
C ASN A 569 -14.17 21.69 22.46
N PHE A 570 -13.03 22.16 22.98
CA PHE A 570 -12.17 21.37 23.86
C PHE A 570 -12.93 20.75 25.04
N ILE A 571 -13.74 21.53 25.76
CA ILE A 571 -14.49 21.06 26.94
C ILE A 571 -15.53 19.99 26.54
N GLN A 572 -16.35 20.28 25.54
CA GLN A 572 -17.49 19.41 25.19
C GLN A 572 -17.07 18.22 24.34
N ARG A 573 -16.03 18.35 23.51
CA ARG A 573 -15.39 17.22 22.80
C ARG A 573 -14.72 16.27 23.77
N PHE A 574 -14.12 16.77 24.86
CA PHE A 574 -13.63 15.91 25.94
C PHE A 574 -14.77 15.09 26.55
N ALA A 575 -15.90 15.74 26.91
CA ALA A 575 -17.08 15.05 27.43
C ALA A 575 -17.62 14.00 26.44
N MET A 576 -17.65 14.32 25.14
CA MET A 576 -18.07 13.40 24.09
C MET A 576 -17.15 12.17 23.98
N HIS A 577 -15.83 12.34 24.02
CA HIS A 577 -14.92 11.19 24.02
C HIS A 577 -14.95 10.40 25.33
N MET A 578 -15.19 11.04 26.48
CA MET A 578 -15.43 10.34 27.74
C MET A 578 -16.65 9.43 27.69
N ALA A 579 -17.69 9.84 26.96
CA ALA A 579 -18.92 9.08 26.80
C ALA A 579 -18.85 7.97 25.73
N THR A 580 -17.85 7.99 24.85
CA THR A 580 -17.79 7.10 23.68
C THR A 580 -16.46 6.35 23.57
N THR A 581 -15.37 7.08 23.38
CA THR A 581 -14.03 6.52 23.12
C THR A 581 -13.42 5.96 24.39
N PHE A 582 -13.49 6.73 25.47
CA PHE A 582 -12.92 6.43 26.78
C PHE A 582 -13.96 5.91 27.79
N GLU A 583 -15.11 5.46 27.29
CA GLU A 583 -16.13 4.83 28.11
C GLU A 583 -15.51 3.61 28.83
N PRO A 584 -15.62 3.50 30.17
CA PRO A 584 -14.92 2.47 30.94
C PRO A 584 -15.19 1.04 30.48
N GLY A 585 -16.43 0.68 30.18
CA GLY A 585 -16.79 -0.65 29.70
C GLY A 585 -16.08 -1.01 28.39
N ARG A 586 -16.01 -0.07 27.45
CA ARG A 586 -15.27 -0.20 26.19
C ARG A 586 -13.77 -0.36 26.44
N VAL A 587 -13.17 0.53 27.23
CA VAL A 587 -11.72 0.48 27.50
C VAL A 587 -11.35 -0.83 28.21
N LEU A 588 -12.13 -1.27 29.19
CA LEU A 588 -11.94 -2.55 29.89
C LEU A 588 -12.06 -3.75 28.94
N THR A 589 -13.01 -3.72 28.00
CA THR A 589 -13.13 -4.77 26.97
C THR A 589 -11.88 -4.87 26.10
N ILE A 590 -11.28 -3.72 25.74
CA ILE A 590 -10.02 -3.69 24.98
C ILE A 590 -8.86 -4.21 25.84
N VAL A 591 -8.78 -3.80 27.11
CA VAL A 591 -7.77 -4.30 28.06
C VAL A 591 -7.84 -5.82 28.19
N ASP A 592 -9.04 -6.38 28.38
CA ASP A 592 -9.24 -7.82 28.48
C ASP A 592 -8.85 -8.54 27.17
N SER A 593 -9.20 -7.98 26.01
CA SER A 593 -8.80 -8.53 24.71
C SER A 593 -7.28 -8.60 24.55
N LEU A 594 -6.56 -7.50 24.84
CA LEU A 594 -5.10 -7.44 24.71
C LEU A 594 -4.40 -8.33 25.74
N LYS A 595 -4.88 -8.34 26.99
CA LYS A 595 -4.41 -9.23 28.05
C LYS A 595 -4.53 -10.69 27.61
N ASN A 596 -5.71 -11.10 27.15
CA ASN A 596 -5.99 -12.49 26.78
C ASN A 596 -5.14 -12.95 25.58
N GLN A 597 -4.80 -12.07 24.65
CA GLN A 597 -3.95 -12.42 23.51
C GLN A 597 -2.54 -12.86 23.92
N ILE A 598 -1.95 -12.27 24.97
CA ILE A 598 -0.56 -12.54 25.35
C ILE A 598 -0.41 -13.44 26.57
N ALA A 599 -1.49 -13.67 27.33
CA ALA A 599 -1.47 -14.36 28.63
C ALA A 599 -0.70 -15.69 28.61
N ASP A 600 -0.93 -16.54 27.60
CA ASP A 600 -0.28 -17.86 27.49
C ASP A 600 1.24 -17.76 27.24
N GLN A 601 1.72 -16.64 26.67
CA GLN A 601 3.13 -16.42 26.38
C GLN A 601 3.87 -15.73 27.55
N ILE A 602 3.14 -15.19 28.54
CA ILE A 602 3.73 -14.47 29.68
C ILE A 602 4.73 -15.33 30.46
N PRO A 603 4.44 -16.61 30.83
CA PRO A 603 5.42 -17.43 31.55
C PRO A 603 6.71 -17.62 30.76
N ARG A 604 6.62 -18.00 29.48
CA ARG A 604 7.80 -18.23 28.62
C ARG A 604 8.59 -16.93 28.37
N HIS A 605 7.90 -15.80 28.22
CA HIS A 605 8.54 -14.49 28.15
C HIS A 605 9.33 -14.18 29.44
N LYS A 606 8.71 -14.37 30.61
CA LYS A 606 9.33 -14.10 31.90
C LYS A 606 10.54 -15.00 32.16
N ASP A 607 10.47 -16.27 31.76
CA ASP A 607 11.60 -17.21 31.87
C ASP A 607 12.78 -16.79 31.00
N LYS A 608 12.53 -16.24 29.80
CA LYS A 608 13.58 -15.71 28.91
C LYS A 608 14.16 -14.39 29.44
N TRP A 609 13.30 -13.56 30.01
CA TRP A 609 13.61 -12.19 30.42
C TRP A 609 13.23 -11.96 31.88
N GLU A 610 14.08 -12.43 32.80
CA GLU A 610 13.80 -12.43 34.24
C GLU A 610 13.48 -11.02 34.78
N ASP A 611 14.11 -9.98 34.26
CA ASP A 611 13.87 -8.60 34.68
C ASP A 611 12.57 -8.00 34.10
N SER A 612 11.96 -8.61 33.08
CA SER A 612 10.71 -8.14 32.47
C SER A 612 9.56 -8.24 33.49
N MET A 613 8.59 -7.32 33.43
CA MET A 613 7.42 -7.33 34.33
C MET A 613 7.76 -7.32 35.84
N SER A 614 8.91 -6.73 36.22
CA SER A 614 9.42 -6.75 37.60
C SER A 614 8.95 -5.60 38.50
N PHE A 615 8.17 -4.64 37.98
CA PHE A 615 7.70 -3.49 38.76
C PHE A 615 6.46 -3.79 39.62
N GLY A 616 6.03 -5.04 39.67
CA GLY A 616 4.93 -5.51 40.51
C GLY A 616 5.17 -6.95 40.96
N PRO A 617 4.41 -7.43 41.97
CA PRO A 617 4.55 -8.79 42.48
C PRO A 617 4.15 -9.88 41.47
N SER A 618 3.29 -9.57 40.50
CA SER A 618 2.93 -10.44 39.39
C SER A 618 2.47 -9.64 38.16
N TRP A 619 2.42 -10.27 36.99
CA TRP A 619 1.88 -9.64 35.78
C TRP A 619 0.41 -9.23 35.96
N GLU A 620 -0.41 -10.04 36.61
CA GLU A 620 -1.82 -9.73 36.90
C GLU A 620 -1.95 -8.49 37.80
N SER A 621 -1.04 -8.28 38.74
CA SER A 621 -1.03 -7.06 39.57
C SER A 621 -0.74 -5.82 38.73
N LEU A 622 0.13 -5.92 37.73
CA LEU A 622 0.48 -4.84 36.80
C LEU A 622 -0.66 -4.52 35.84
N VAL A 623 -1.41 -5.54 35.40
CA VAL A 623 -2.65 -5.38 34.63
C VAL A 623 -3.76 -4.76 35.48
N SER A 624 -3.84 -5.10 36.77
CA SER A 624 -4.86 -4.55 37.68
C SER A 624 -4.73 -3.03 37.84
N ILE A 625 -3.52 -2.47 37.72
CA ILE A 625 -3.29 -1.01 37.69
C ILE A 625 -3.94 -0.37 36.45
N ILE A 626 -3.87 -1.03 35.29
CA ILE A 626 -4.52 -0.55 34.05
C ILE A 626 -6.04 -0.55 34.22
N VAL A 627 -6.58 -1.63 34.80
CA VAL A 627 -8.01 -1.79 35.07
C VAL A 627 -8.51 -0.72 36.03
N GLU A 628 -7.82 -0.50 37.15
CA GLU A 628 -8.15 0.56 38.11
C GLU A 628 -8.09 1.94 37.44
N PHE A 629 -7.08 2.18 36.60
CA PHE A 629 -6.97 3.42 35.85
C PHE A 629 -8.19 3.66 34.97
N ALA A 630 -8.56 2.70 34.11
CA ALA A 630 -9.69 2.82 33.19
C ALA A 630 -11.02 3.07 33.93
N GLN A 631 -11.20 2.45 35.11
CA GLN A 631 -12.40 2.61 35.92
C GLN A 631 -12.52 4.00 36.56
N LYS A 632 -11.41 4.51 37.12
CA LYS A 632 -11.43 5.74 37.93
C LYS A 632 -11.16 7.01 37.13
N ARG A 633 -10.33 6.93 36.07
CA ARG A 633 -9.86 8.10 35.31
C ARG A 633 -10.98 9.06 34.87
N PRO A 634 -12.15 8.59 34.38
CA PRO A 634 -13.24 9.46 33.97
C PRO A 634 -13.67 10.52 34.99
N GLU A 635 -13.95 10.10 36.22
CA GLU A 635 -14.47 10.98 37.28
C GLU A 635 -13.48 12.09 37.62
N TYR A 636 -12.20 11.74 37.71
CA TYR A 636 -11.12 12.69 38.00
C TYR A 636 -10.92 13.68 36.86
N VAL A 637 -10.93 13.23 35.60
CA VAL A 637 -10.76 14.12 34.45
C VAL A 637 -11.94 15.09 34.33
N PHE A 638 -13.18 14.64 34.52
CA PHE A 638 -14.35 15.53 34.57
C PHE A 638 -14.20 16.61 35.66
N SER A 639 -13.77 16.20 36.86
CA SER A 639 -13.57 17.11 37.99
C SER A 639 -12.46 18.14 37.70
N GLN A 640 -11.34 17.71 37.10
CA GLN A 640 -10.23 18.58 36.76
C GLN A 640 -10.56 19.59 35.66
N ILE A 641 -11.36 19.20 34.66
CA ILE A 641 -11.88 20.12 33.63
C ILE A 641 -12.82 21.14 34.27
N ALA A 642 -13.75 20.70 35.11
CA ALA A 642 -14.67 21.58 35.82
C ALA A 642 -13.93 22.62 36.68
N GLU A 643 -12.90 22.20 37.42
CA GLU A 643 -12.07 23.10 38.21
C GLU A 643 -11.29 24.08 37.33
N LYS A 644 -10.61 23.59 36.28
CA LYS A 644 -9.77 24.41 35.39
C LYS A 644 -10.54 25.56 34.75
N PHE A 645 -11.79 25.31 34.36
CA PHE A 645 -12.62 26.28 33.64
C PHE A 645 -13.74 26.87 34.51
N THR A 646 -13.77 26.58 35.81
CA THR A 646 -14.79 27.08 36.76
C THR A 646 -16.23 26.77 36.29
N LEU A 647 -16.47 25.53 35.89
CA LEU A 647 -17.76 25.09 35.32
C LEU A 647 -18.77 24.73 36.42
N GLU A 648 -20.06 24.92 36.14
CA GLU A 648 -21.18 24.71 37.08
C GLU A 648 -21.62 23.23 37.23
N GLY A 649 -20.75 22.30 36.83
CA GLY A 649 -21.01 20.85 36.77
C GLY A 649 -21.53 20.38 35.41
N THR A 650 -22.12 19.18 35.40
CA THR A 650 -22.63 18.52 34.19
C THR A 650 -24.15 18.35 34.20
N VAL A 651 -24.72 18.11 33.02
CA VAL A 651 -26.12 17.73 32.79
C VAL A 651 -26.18 16.65 31.72
N ASN A 652 -27.14 15.75 31.87
CA ASN A 652 -27.34 14.68 30.91
C ASN A 652 -27.99 15.19 29.62
N LEU A 653 -27.45 14.77 28.49
CA LEU A 653 -28.07 14.93 27.18
C LEU A 653 -28.31 13.53 26.59
N SER A 654 -29.56 13.27 26.22
CA SER A 654 -29.93 12.09 25.44
C SER A 654 -30.08 12.50 23.97
N ILE A 655 -29.27 11.94 23.09
CA ILE A 655 -29.31 12.17 21.65
C ILE A 655 -29.80 10.91 20.95
N GLU A 656 -30.79 11.09 20.09
CA GLU A 656 -31.38 10.01 19.33
C GLU A 656 -31.35 10.30 17.83
N ASN A 657 -31.13 9.24 17.06
CA ASN A 657 -31.45 9.22 15.64
C ASN A 657 -32.79 8.49 15.47
N ASN A 658 -33.81 9.18 14.91
CA ASN A 658 -35.12 8.58 14.69
C ASN A 658 -35.10 7.43 13.67
N ASN A 659 -34.07 7.35 12.83
CA ASN A 659 -33.86 6.32 11.83
C ASN A 659 -32.35 6.03 11.69
N PRO A 660 -31.83 4.92 12.26
CA PRO A 660 -30.41 4.55 12.17
C PRO A 660 -29.84 4.49 10.75
N ASP A 661 -30.67 4.17 9.74
CA ASP A 661 -30.25 4.15 8.33
C ASP A 661 -30.29 5.55 7.70
N GLY A 662 -30.94 6.51 8.36
CA GLY A 662 -31.25 7.83 7.83
C GLY A 662 -30.09 8.82 7.81
N GLY A 663 -29.06 8.62 8.63
CA GLY A 663 -27.92 9.53 8.71
C GLY A 663 -27.05 9.37 9.94
N LEU A 664 -26.05 10.24 10.06
CA LEU A 664 -25.13 10.34 11.19
C LEU A 664 -25.30 11.66 11.92
N ILE A 665 -25.08 11.64 13.23
CA ILE A 665 -25.04 12.83 14.08
C ILE A 665 -23.59 13.06 14.50
N TYR A 666 -23.12 14.31 14.42
CA TYR A 666 -21.82 14.75 14.89
C TYR A 666 -22.02 15.69 16.07
N ILE A 667 -21.28 15.49 17.15
CA ILE A 667 -21.28 16.36 18.34
C ILE A 667 -19.86 16.84 18.54
N CYS A 668 -19.63 18.15 18.52
CA CYS A 668 -18.28 18.72 18.54
C CYS A 668 -17.37 18.11 17.45
N ASP A 669 -17.91 17.87 16.25
CA ASP A 669 -17.25 17.17 15.13
C ASP A 669 -16.81 15.72 15.42
N VAL A 670 -17.38 15.06 16.44
CA VAL A 670 -17.20 13.63 16.71
C VAL A 670 -18.42 12.86 16.22
N PRO A 671 -18.26 11.87 15.31
CA PRO A 671 -19.39 11.08 14.81
C PRO A 671 -19.95 10.18 15.91
N LEU A 672 -21.28 10.19 16.04
CA LEU A 672 -22.01 9.34 16.97
C LEU A 672 -22.51 8.08 16.26
N SER A 673 -22.13 6.91 16.77
CA SER A 673 -22.66 5.62 16.32
C SER A 673 -23.89 5.24 17.15
N GLY A 674 -25.08 5.57 16.67
CA GLY A 674 -26.35 5.24 17.33
C GLY A 674 -26.82 6.29 18.33
N ASN A 675 -27.58 5.88 19.35
CA ASN A 675 -28.10 6.80 20.37
C ASN A 675 -27.08 6.97 21.51
N LEU A 676 -27.08 8.15 22.12
CA LEU A 676 -26.21 8.49 23.25
C LEU A 676 -27.05 8.98 24.43
N SER A 677 -26.67 8.61 25.65
CA SER A 677 -27.09 9.33 26.85
C SER A 677 -25.86 9.54 27.71
N ALA A 678 -25.45 10.81 27.86
CA ALA A 678 -24.19 11.14 28.49
C ALA A 678 -24.21 12.51 29.15
N ASP A 679 -23.27 12.72 30.07
CA ASP A 679 -23.09 13.97 30.78
C ASP A 679 -22.21 14.94 29.98
N PHE A 680 -22.71 16.16 29.81
CA PHE A 680 -22.02 17.29 29.19
C PHE A 680 -21.92 18.45 30.17
N PHE A 681 -20.94 19.34 30.00
CA PHE A 681 -20.78 20.48 30.91
C PHE A 681 -21.89 21.52 30.71
N LYS A 682 -22.43 22.03 31.83
CA LYS A 682 -23.48 23.05 31.82
C LYS A 682 -22.99 24.37 31.24
N ASN A 683 -23.88 25.05 30.52
CA ASN A 683 -23.70 26.42 30.05
C ASN A 683 -22.46 26.62 29.15
N VAL A 684 -21.92 25.54 28.57
CA VAL A 684 -20.86 25.58 27.55
C VAL A 684 -21.48 25.22 26.20
N PRO A 685 -21.59 26.19 25.27
CA PRO A 685 -22.15 25.93 23.94
C PRO A 685 -21.33 24.92 23.13
N PHE A 686 -21.97 24.10 22.30
CA PHE A 686 -21.30 23.21 21.37
C PHE A 686 -22.11 22.94 20.10
N SER A 687 -21.41 22.53 19.04
CA SER A 687 -22.01 22.19 17.75
C SER A 687 -22.62 20.79 17.76
N VAL A 688 -23.78 20.68 17.14
CA VAL A 688 -24.40 19.41 16.75
C VAL A 688 -24.76 19.49 15.28
N LYS A 689 -24.35 18.50 14.50
CA LYS A 689 -24.61 18.42 13.05
C LYS A 689 -25.24 17.09 12.69
N ALA A 690 -26.32 17.10 11.91
CA ALA A 690 -26.88 15.93 11.26
C ALA A 690 -26.39 15.86 9.82
N VAL A 691 -26.03 14.67 9.35
CA VAL A 691 -25.67 14.40 7.96
C VAL A 691 -26.53 13.24 7.50
N ALA A 692 -27.44 13.50 6.55
CA ALA A 692 -28.31 12.45 6.02
C ALA A 692 -27.51 11.45 5.17
N ASN A 693 -27.87 10.18 5.26
CA ASN A 693 -27.38 9.16 4.34
C ASN A 693 -28.15 9.25 3.02
N ALA A 694 -27.60 8.61 1.97
CA ALA A 694 -28.27 8.40 0.69
C ALA A 694 -29.72 7.94 0.83
N GLY A 695 -30.63 8.51 0.04
CA GLY A 695 -32.07 8.17 0.10
C GLY A 695 -32.80 8.75 1.32
N TYR A 696 -32.17 9.64 2.07
CA TYR A 696 -32.77 10.36 3.20
C TYR A 696 -32.50 11.86 3.13
N GLN A 697 -33.38 12.62 3.77
CA GLN A 697 -33.20 14.04 4.05
C GLN A 697 -33.26 14.28 5.55
N PHE A 698 -32.53 15.30 6.00
CA PHE A 698 -32.71 15.82 7.35
C PHE A 698 -33.96 16.71 7.40
N ALA A 699 -34.92 16.35 8.25
CA ALA A 699 -36.22 17.01 8.41
C ALA A 699 -36.29 17.96 9.62
N GLY A 700 -35.18 18.14 10.34
CA GLY A 700 -35.06 19.04 11.48
C GLY A 700 -34.76 18.34 12.80
N TRP A 701 -34.60 19.16 13.83
CA TRP A 701 -34.37 18.70 15.20
C TRP A 701 -35.68 18.62 15.99
N GLN A 702 -35.73 17.71 16.96
CA GLN A 702 -36.82 17.64 17.95
C GLN A 702 -36.26 17.64 19.38
N GLY A 703 -36.97 18.28 20.31
CA GLY A 703 -36.60 18.32 21.73
C GLY A 703 -35.92 19.64 22.08
N LEU A 704 -34.63 19.58 22.45
CA LEU A 704 -33.81 20.73 22.86
C LEU A 704 -33.76 21.84 21.80
N SER A 705 -33.85 21.47 20.52
CA SER A 705 -34.00 22.39 19.39
C SER A 705 -35.14 21.94 18.49
N GLN A 706 -35.73 22.89 17.77
CA GLN A 706 -36.71 22.68 16.70
C GLN A 706 -36.24 23.31 15.38
N GLU A 707 -34.96 23.67 15.28
CA GLU A 707 -34.39 24.26 14.07
C GLU A 707 -34.38 23.26 12.91
N GLN A 708 -34.45 23.80 11.70
CA GLN A 708 -34.41 23.04 10.45
C GLN A 708 -33.01 22.95 9.85
N ASN A 709 -32.06 23.76 10.37
CA ASN A 709 -30.66 23.68 9.96
C ASN A 709 -30.07 22.35 10.45
N ASP A 710 -29.36 21.67 9.55
CA ASP A 710 -28.66 20.43 9.84
C ASP A 710 -27.52 20.63 10.85
N SER A 711 -26.97 21.84 10.95
CA SER A 711 -25.97 22.24 11.94
C SER A 711 -26.53 23.29 12.90
N ILE A 712 -26.51 22.99 14.19
CA ILE A 712 -26.98 23.87 15.27
C ILE A 712 -25.91 24.04 16.36
N THR A 713 -26.02 25.12 17.13
CA THR A 713 -25.27 25.29 18.38
C THR A 713 -26.24 25.19 19.55
N VAL A 714 -25.96 24.30 20.50
CA VAL A 714 -26.79 24.10 21.69
C VAL A 714 -26.01 24.40 22.96
N SER A 715 -26.72 24.72 24.04
CA SER A 715 -26.16 24.86 25.38
C SER A 715 -27.14 24.25 26.38
N LEU A 716 -26.61 23.54 27.39
CA LEU A 716 -27.41 22.79 28.33
C LEU A 716 -27.40 23.44 29.72
N ASN A 717 -28.56 23.69 30.29
CA ASN A 717 -28.71 24.14 31.69
C ASN A 717 -29.47 23.13 32.57
N SER A 718 -30.19 22.20 31.95
CA SER A 718 -30.89 21.08 32.58
C SER A 718 -30.81 19.85 31.69
N SER A 719 -31.09 18.67 32.25
CA SER A 719 -31.17 17.44 31.45
C SER A 719 -32.13 17.61 30.28
N SER A 720 -31.70 17.20 29.10
CA SER A 720 -32.40 17.48 27.84
C SER A 720 -32.34 16.28 26.90
N ALA A 721 -33.25 16.25 25.92
CA ALA A 721 -33.22 15.28 24.82
C ALA A 721 -33.18 16.01 23.48
N LEU A 722 -32.44 15.50 22.52
CA LEU A 722 -32.34 16.03 21.17
C LEU A 722 -32.41 14.88 20.17
N THR A 723 -33.39 14.89 19.28
CA THR A 723 -33.55 13.87 18.24
C THR A 723 -33.29 14.48 16.88
N ALA A 724 -32.41 13.88 16.09
CA ALA A 724 -32.28 14.17 14.66
C ALA A 724 -33.43 13.46 13.92
N LEU A 725 -34.19 14.19 13.11
CA LEU A 725 -35.23 13.63 12.28
C LEU A 725 -34.70 13.43 10.87
N PHE A 726 -34.55 12.18 10.45
CA PHE A 726 -34.34 11.79 9.07
C PHE A 726 -35.61 11.20 8.49
N GLU A 727 -35.92 11.61 7.26
CA GLU A 727 -37.05 11.13 6.49
C GLU A 727 -36.55 10.52 5.20
N LYS A 728 -37.12 9.38 4.80
CA LYS A 728 -36.80 8.77 3.52
C LYS A 728 -37.24 9.71 2.42
N THR A 729 -36.35 10.06 1.51
CA THR A 729 -36.71 10.83 0.33
C THR A 729 -37.46 9.92 -0.64
N GLY A 730 -38.57 10.37 -1.20
CA GLY A 730 -39.22 9.65 -2.30
C GLY A 730 -38.31 9.56 -3.53
N THR A 731 -38.62 8.67 -4.47
CA THR A 731 -37.88 8.34 -5.70
C THR A 731 -37.62 9.50 -6.69
N GLY A 732 -37.84 10.76 -6.29
CA GLY A 732 -37.70 11.96 -7.12
C GLY A 732 -36.48 12.84 -6.81
N ILE A 733 -35.61 12.50 -5.86
CA ILE A 733 -34.43 13.34 -5.53
C ILE A 733 -33.26 13.20 -6.53
N TYR A 734 -33.20 12.10 -7.27
CA TYR A 734 -32.24 11.91 -8.37
C TYR A 734 -32.82 12.36 -9.71
N GLU A 735 -33.97 13.05 -9.72
CA GLU A 735 -34.56 13.59 -10.94
C GLU A 735 -33.59 14.62 -11.55
N GLY A 736 -33.04 14.27 -12.72
CA GLY A 736 -32.02 15.07 -13.40
C GLY A 736 -30.58 14.55 -13.24
N LEU A 737 -30.30 13.59 -12.35
CA LEU A 737 -29.01 12.90 -12.30
C LEU A 737 -28.89 11.94 -13.49
N CYS A 738 -27.78 12.00 -14.22
CA CYS A 738 -27.54 11.12 -15.34
C CYS A 738 -26.04 10.84 -15.54
N ILE A 739 -25.74 9.74 -16.22
CA ILE A 739 -24.42 9.46 -16.78
C ILE A 739 -24.29 10.33 -18.04
N ASN A 740 -23.37 11.28 -18.02
CA ASN A 740 -23.29 12.34 -19.02
C ASN A 740 -22.23 12.09 -20.09
N GLU A 741 -21.03 11.67 -19.71
CA GLU A 741 -19.91 11.45 -20.62
C GLU A 741 -19.03 10.31 -20.08
N ILE A 742 -18.45 9.50 -20.96
CA ILE A 742 -17.67 8.31 -20.63
C ILE A 742 -16.47 8.21 -21.56
N GLN A 743 -15.32 7.83 -21.02
CA GLN A 743 -14.15 7.48 -21.83
C GLN A 743 -13.46 6.23 -21.25
N ALA A 744 -13.42 5.17 -22.05
CA ALA A 744 -12.90 3.84 -21.72
C ALA A 744 -11.52 3.54 -22.33
N LEU A 745 -10.94 4.51 -23.04
CA LEU A 745 -9.59 4.48 -23.59
C LEU A 745 -8.98 5.88 -23.42
N ASN A 746 -8.59 6.20 -22.19
CA ASN A 746 -7.92 7.46 -21.88
C ASN A 746 -6.40 7.26 -21.92
N ASN A 747 -5.73 7.82 -22.93
CA ASN A 747 -4.28 7.76 -23.03
C ASN A 747 -3.64 9.14 -22.77
N ASN A 748 -4.31 10.23 -23.17
CA ASN A 748 -3.73 11.58 -23.14
C ASN A 748 -4.73 12.70 -22.82
N THR A 749 -5.99 12.42 -22.46
CA THR A 749 -7.00 13.49 -22.29
C THR A 749 -6.90 14.18 -20.92
N ILE A 750 -7.32 13.50 -19.86
CA ILE A 750 -7.23 13.96 -18.48
C ILE A 750 -6.44 12.97 -17.65
N LYS A 751 -5.81 13.49 -16.61
CA LYS A 751 -5.20 12.70 -15.57
C LYS A 751 -6.03 12.84 -14.31
N ASP A 752 -6.07 11.78 -13.54
CA ASP A 752 -6.59 11.81 -12.19
C ASP A 752 -5.63 12.62 -11.27
N ARG A 753 -5.89 12.65 -9.95
CA ARG A 753 -5.03 13.41 -9.02
C ARG A 753 -3.69 12.74 -8.73
N PHE A 754 -3.54 11.46 -9.07
CA PHE A 754 -2.31 10.69 -8.90
C PHE A 754 -1.42 10.75 -10.16
N GLY A 755 -1.96 11.26 -11.27
CA GLY A 755 -1.22 11.58 -12.50
C GLY A 755 -1.43 10.54 -13.61
N ASP A 756 -2.37 9.63 -13.43
CA ASP A 756 -2.66 8.50 -14.30
C ASP A 756 -3.80 8.83 -15.27
N ASN A 757 -3.71 8.27 -16.48
CA ASN A 757 -4.70 8.46 -17.53
C ASN A 757 -5.76 7.35 -17.44
N ASP A 758 -6.60 7.39 -16.40
CA ASP A 758 -7.60 6.35 -16.18
C ASP A 758 -8.88 6.54 -16.97
N ASP A 759 -9.60 5.44 -17.17
CA ASP A 759 -10.96 5.47 -17.71
C ASP A 759 -11.87 6.20 -16.73
N TRP A 760 -12.87 6.90 -17.25
CA TRP A 760 -13.73 7.72 -16.40
C TRP A 760 -15.16 7.77 -16.86
N ILE A 761 -16.03 8.01 -15.88
CA ILE A 761 -17.48 8.16 -16.00
C ILE A 761 -17.84 9.51 -15.38
N GLU A 762 -18.49 10.38 -16.14
CA GLU A 762 -18.99 11.66 -15.65
C GLU A 762 -20.48 11.58 -15.33
N LEU A 763 -20.84 12.04 -14.14
CA LEU A 763 -22.23 12.27 -13.74
C LEU A 763 -22.57 13.76 -13.84
N TYR A 764 -23.77 14.06 -14.32
CA TYR A 764 -24.29 15.42 -14.45
C TYR A 764 -25.61 15.57 -13.68
N ASN A 765 -25.73 16.67 -12.94
CA ASN A 765 -26.96 17.06 -12.28
C ASN A 765 -27.71 18.12 -13.10
N ASN A 766 -28.65 17.66 -13.93
CA ASN A 766 -29.58 18.51 -14.69
C ASN A 766 -30.81 18.96 -13.87
N GLY A 767 -30.83 18.67 -12.57
CA GLY A 767 -31.89 19.03 -11.63
C GLY A 767 -31.72 20.43 -11.05
N SER A 768 -32.57 20.77 -10.09
CA SER A 768 -32.58 22.08 -9.40
C SER A 768 -32.14 22.01 -7.93
N VAL A 769 -31.73 20.84 -7.45
CA VAL A 769 -31.27 20.60 -6.07
C VAL A 769 -29.89 19.96 -6.06
N ASN A 770 -29.14 20.11 -4.96
CA ASN A 770 -27.89 19.37 -4.78
C ASN A 770 -28.19 17.88 -4.67
N ILE A 771 -27.36 17.04 -5.30
CA ILE A 771 -27.50 15.58 -5.27
C ILE A 771 -26.22 15.00 -4.66
N ASP A 772 -26.33 14.29 -3.54
CA ASP A 772 -25.24 13.49 -2.99
C ASP A 772 -25.34 12.07 -3.57
N ILE A 773 -24.28 11.61 -4.23
CA ILE A 773 -24.24 10.28 -4.85
C ILE A 773 -23.67 9.21 -3.92
N SER A 774 -23.23 9.57 -2.71
CA SER A 774 -22.84 8.57 -1.72
C SER A 774 -24.00 7.61 -1.47
N GLY A 775 -23.70 6.34 -1.23
CA GLY A 775 -24.64 5.24 -1.08
C GLY A 775 -25.32 4.75 -2.37
N LEU A 776 -25.26 5.48 -3.49
CA LEU A 776 -25.71 4.97 -4.79
C LEU A 776 -24.83 3.81 -5.25
N TYR A 777 -25.38 2.98 -6.13
CA TYR A 777 -24.69 1.86 -6.73
C TYR A 777 -24.35 2.12 -8.18
N ILE A 778 -23.11 1.82 -8.57
CA ILE A 778 -22.62 1.91 -9.95
C ILE A 778 -22.07 0.56 -10.40
N THR A 779 -22.28 0.23 -11.67
CA THR A 779 -21.90 -1.06 -12.27
C THR A 779 -21.53 -0.93 -13.74
N ASP A 780 -20.61 -1.77 -14.21
CA ASP A 780 -20.31 -2.04 -15.63
C ASP A 780 -21.04 -3.29 -16.18
N ASP A 781 -21.88 -3.92 -15.35
CA ASP A 781 -22.72 -5.08 -15.69
C ASP A 781 -24.16 -4.86 -15.21
N LEU A 782 -25.07 -4.53 -16.14
CA LEU A 782 -26.50 -4.31 -15.81
C LEU A 782 -27.21 -5.56 -15.23
N GLU A 783 -26.62 -6.75 -15.33
CA GLU A 783 -27.13 -7.95 -14.63
C GLU A 783 -26.71 -8.00 -13.14
N ASN A 784 -25.78 -7.14 -12.72
CA ASN A 784 -25.27 -7.00 -11.36
C ASN A 784 -25.41 -5.55 -10.80
N PRO A 785 -26.64 -5.05 -10.59
CA PRO A 785 -26.88 -3.67 -10.13
C PRO A 785 -26.31 -3.32 -8.75
N GLY A 786 -25.84 -4.32 -7.99
CA GLY A 786 -25.24 -4.16 -6.67
C GLY A 786 -23.70 -4.20 -6.64
N GLN A 787 -23.03 -4.07 -7.79
CA GLN A 787 -21.58 -4.26 -7.92
C GLN A 787 -20.76 -3.38 -6.98
N TYR A 788 -21.01 -2.07 -6.94
CA TYR A 788 -20.25 -1.16 -6.08
C TYR A 788 -21.15 -0.08 -5.51
N SER A 789 -21.13 0.10 -4.19
CA SER A 789 -21.79 1.22 -3.50
C SER A 789 -20.77 2.33 -3.24
N ILE A 790 -21.07 3.54 -3.69
CA ILE A 790 -20.19 4.69 -3.56
C ILE A 790 -20.11 5.10 -2.07
N PRO A 791 -18.94 5.10 -1.43
CA PRO A 791 -18.82 5.41 -0.01
C PRO A 791 -19.11 6.89 0.28
N PRO A 792 -19.52 7.24 1.51
CA PRO A 792 -19.66 8.63 1.93
C PRO A 792 -18.30 9.37 1.89
N SER A 793 -18.34 10.65 1.52
CA SER A 793 -17.16 11.52 1.39
C SER A 793 -16.19 11.41 2.58
N SER A 794 -14.95 11.01 2.30
CA SER A 794 -13.82 11.01 3.26
C SER A 794 -12.61 11.79 2.72
N GLY A 795 -12.87 12.91 2.04
CA GLY A 795 -11.83 13.79 1.47
C GLY A 795 -12.32 14.55 0.26
N ASP A 796 -12.91 13.83 -0.71
CA ASP A 796 -13.53 14.40 -1.91
C ASP A 796 -15.05 14.45 -1.78
N SER A 797 -15.68 15.49 -2.33
CA SER A 797 -17.13 15.66 -2.24
C SER A 797 -17.86 14.72 -3.20
N THR A 798 -18.85 14.00 -2.67
CA THR A 798 -19.83 13.22 -3.44
C THR A 798 -21.08 14.04 -3.82
N ILE A 799 -21.04 15.37 -3.62
CA ILE A 799 -22.18 16.26 -3.86
C ILE A 799 -22.04 16.96 -5.22
N ILE A 800 -23.04 16.78 -6.08
CA ILE A 800 -23.17 17.45 -7.37
C ILE A 800 -24.23 18.55 -7.25
N LYS A 801 -23.84 19.83 -7.35
CA LYS A 801 -24.81 20.95 -7.34
C LYS A 801 -25.58 21.04 -8.67
N PRO A 802 -26.71 21.77 -8.71
CA PRO A 802 -27.44 22.02 -9.96
C PRO A 802 -26.53 22.57 -11.06
N GLY A 803 -26.47 21.86 -12.19
CA GLY A 803 -25.64 22.23 -13.33
C GLY A 803 -24.14 21.93 -13.19
N GLU A 804 -23.71 21.28 -12.11
CA GLU A 804 -22.33 20.81 -11.92
C GLU A 804 -22.19 19.34 -12.35
N PHE A 805 -20.93 18.90 -12.47
CA PHE A 805 -20.51 17.57 -12.93
C PHE A 805 -19.61 16.92 -11.88
N LEU A 806 -19.52 15.59 -11.87
CA LEU A 806 -18.61 14.83 -11.01
C LEU A 806 -18.04 13.64 -11.77
N LEU A 807 -16.72 13.44 -11.66
CA LEU A 807 -16.02 12.32 -12.30
C LEU A 807 -15.86 11.16 -11.33
N LEU A 808 -16.02 9.96 -11.86
CA LEU A 808 -15.65 8.69 -11.24
C LEU A 808 -14.60 8.02 -12.12
N TRP A 809 -13.52 7.54 -11.51
CA TRP A 809 -12.40 6.88 -12.17
C TRP A 809 -12.62 5.36 -12.16
N ALA A 810 -12.74 4.76 -13.34
CA ALA A 810 -12.89 3.32 -13.52
C ALA A 810 -11.51 2.68 -13.70
N ASP A 811 -10.79 2.51 -12.61
CA ASP A 811 -9.36 2.15 -12.60
C ASP A 811 -9.01 0.90 -11.78
N ASP A 812 -9.96 0.32 -11.05
CA ASP A 812 -9.71 -0.76 -10.09
C ASP A 812 -8.77 -0.35 -8.94
N GLU A 813 -8.75 0.94 -8.57
CA GLU A 813 -7.86 1.51 -7.57
C GLU A 813 -8.60 2.20 -6.41
N LEU A 814 -9.49 1.46 -5.72
CA LEU A 814 -10.26 1.97 -4.57
C LEU A 814 -9.44 2.69 -3.47
N ALA A 815 -8.14 2.38 -3.36
CA ALA A 815 -7.23 3.01 -2.40
C ALA A 815 -7.01 4.51 -2.69
N GLN A 816 -7.22 4.94 -3.94
CA GLN A 816 -7.01 6.30 -4.38
C GLN A 816 -8.13 7.27 -3.95
N GLY A 817 -9.31 6.79 -3.55
CA GLY A 817 -10.34 7.61 -2.91
C GLY A 817 -11.78 7.20 -3.23
N VAL A 818 -12.73 7.97 -2.71
CA VAL A 818 -14.18 7.66 -2.82
C VAL A 818 -14.75 7.80 -4.24
N LEU A 819 -14.01 8.43 -5.15
CA LEU A 819 -14.39 8.61 -6.56
C LEU A 819 -13.74 7.57 -7.50
N HIS A 820 -12.97 6.62 -6.97
CA HIS A 820 -12.33 5.53 -7.74
C HIS A 820 -13.16 4.25 -7.62
N LEU A 821 -13.29 3.51 -8.72
CA LEU A 821 -14.22 2.37 -8.87
C LEU A 821 -13.44 1.05 -8.96
N PRO A 822 -14.02 -0.08 -8.50
CA PRO A 822 -13.33 -1.37 -8.43
C PRO A 822 -13.36 -2.14 -9.76
N PHE A 823 -13.37 -1.42 -10.89
CA PHE A 823 -13.43 -1.99 -12.23
C PHE A 823 -12.87 -1.01 -13.26
N LYS A 824 -12.34 -1.54 -14.37
CA LYS A 824 -11.95 -0.78 -15.56
C LYS A 824 -12.98 -0.92 -16.67
N LEU A 825 -13.08 0.08 -17.53
CA LEU A 825 -13.99 0.01 -18.66
C LEU A 825 -13.37 -0.74 -19.84
N SER A 826 -14.21 -1.42 -20.61
CA SER A 826 -13.83 -2.10 -21.84
C SER A 826 -13.85 -1.13 -23.03
N GLY A 827 -12.68 -0.88 -23.61
CA GLY A 827 -12.56 -0.15 -24.89
C GLY A 827 -13.29 -0.81 -26.08
N SER A 828 -13.77 -2.06 -25.93
CA SER A 828 -14.63 -2.73 -26.94
C SER A 828 -16.12 -2.39 -26.79
N GLY A 829 -16.50 -1.66 -25.75
CA GLY A 829 -17.88 -1.27 -25.42
C GLY A 829 -18.55 -2.19 -24.42
N GLU A 830 -19.31 -1.61 -23.50
CA GLU A 830 -20.12 -2.30 -22.48
C GLU A 830 -21.30 -1.42 -22.03
N ALA A 831 -21.84 -1.66 -20.83
CA ALA A 831 -22.94 -0.89 -20.26
C ALA A 831 -22.60 -0.38 -18.86
N ILE A 832 -22.92 0.86 -18.56
CA ILE A 832 -22.83 1.44 -17.23
C ILE A 832 -24.23 1.64 -16.69
N GLY A 833 -24.45 1.26 -15.43
CA GLY A 833 -25.71 1.49 -14.73
C GLY A 833 -25.49 2.22 -13.41
N LEU A 834 -26.41 3.14 -13.10
CA LEU A 834 -26.50 3.86 -11.83
C LEU A 834 -27.83 3.50 -11.16
N TYR A 835 -27.77 3.07 -9.91
CA TYR A 835 -28.90 2.52 -9.18
C TYR A 835 -29.04 3.10 -7.78
N GLU A 836 -30.28 3.26 -7.34
CA GLU A 836 -30.63 3.41 -5.93
C GLU A 836 -30.99 2.03 -5.37
N PHE A 837 -30.61 1.75 -4.12
CA PHE A 837 -31.08 0.57 -3.41
C PHE A 837 -32.19 0.95 -2.42
N THR A 838 -33.44 0.66 -2.79
CA THR A 838 -34.64 0.97 -2.02
C THR A 838 -35.53 -0.26 -1.87
N ASP A 839 -36.09 -0.47 -0.68
CA ASP A 839 -37.07 -1.52 -0.38
C ASP A 839 -36.58 -2.94 -0.77
N ASN A 840 -35.29 -3.22 -0.53
CA ASN A 840 -34.59 -4.45 -0.92
C ASN A 840 -34.54 -4.70 -2.44
N THR A 841 -34.69 -3.66 -3.25
CA THR A 841 -34.61 -3.73 -4.71
C THR A 841 -33.69 -2.64 -5.25
N PHE A 842 -33.06 -2.91 -6.40
CA PHE A 842 -32.30 -1.90 -7.12
C PHE A 842 -33.20 -1.21 -8.14
N GLU A 843 -33.37 0.09 -7.99
CA GLU A 843 -34.09 0.94 -8.93
C GLU A 843 -33.08 1.69 -9.80
N CYS A 844 -33.20 1.56 -11.12
CA CYS A 844 -32.29 2.22 -12.06
C CYS A 844 -32.57 3.72 -12.11
N ILE A 845 -31.56 4.53 -11.81
CA ILE A 845 -31.56 5.98 -11.98
C ILE A 845 -31.27 6.32 -13.44
N ASP A 846 -30.15 5.82 -13.96
CA ASP A 846 -29.76 5.97 -15.36
C ASP A 846 -28.90 4.80 -15.82
N SER A 847 -28.83 4.57 -17.13
CA SER A 847 -27.89 3.61 -17.72
C SER A 847 -27.50 4.03 -19.13
N VAL A 848 -26.26 3.74 -19.51
CA VAL A 848 -25.71 4.01 -20.83
C VAL A 848 -25.03 2.76 -21.37
N VAL A 849 -25.32 2.41 -22.62
CA VAL A 849 -24.61 1.36 -23.36
C VAL A 849 -23.78 2.01 -24.44
N PHE A 850 -22.48 1.73 -24.47
CA PHE A 850 -21.55 2.29 -25.46
C PHE A 850 -20.85 1.18 -26.25
N GLY A 851 -20.43 1.53 -27.47
CA GLY A 851 -19.72 0.61 -28.37
C GLY A 851 -18.20 0.75 -28.25
N PRO A 852 -17.43 0.10 -29.15
CA PRO A 852 -15.99 0.24 -29.19
C PRO A 852 -15.57 1.71 -29.25
N GLN A 853 -14.64 2.09 -28.38
CA GLN A 853 -14.06 3.42 -28.34
C GLN A 853 -12.75 3.48 -29.14
N THR A 854 -12.38 4.70 -29.54
CA THR A 854 -11.04 5.00 -30.06
C THR A 854 -10.32 5.79 -28.98
N ASP A 855 -9.02 5.58 -28.85
CA ASP A 855 -8.17 6.31 -27.90
C ASP A 855 -8.49 7.81 -27.91
N ASP A 856 -8.64 8.36 -26.71
CA ASP A 856 -8.82 9.79 -26.47
C ASP A 856 -10.13 10.40 -27.01
N MET A 857 -11.09 9.55 -27.42
CA MET A 857 -12.45 9.96 -27.80
C MET A 857 -13.47 9.54 -26.75
N SER A 858 -14.26 10.48 -26.26
CA SER A 858 -15.32 10.21 -25.29
C SER A 858 -16.68 9.94 -25.97
N PHE A 859 -17.63 9.42 -25.20
CA PHE A 859 -19.00 9.15 -25.60
C PHE A 859 -19.96 9.67 -24.54
N GLY A 860 -20.92 10.51 -24.94
CA GLY A 860 -21.76 11.22 -23.97
C GLY A 860 -22.97 11.93 -24.57
N ARG A 861 -23.74 12.61 -23.73
CA ARG A 861 -25.04 13.24 -24.05
C ARG A 861 -24.84 14.62 -24.67
N TYR A 862 -25.51 14.91 -25.80
CA TYR A 862 -25.50 16.24 -26.42
C TYR A 862 -26.88 16.74 -26.85
N PRO A 863 -27.38 17.85 -26.27
CA PRO A 863 -26.82 18.58 -25.12
C PRO A 863 -26.71 17.71 -23.85
N ASP A 864 -25.95 18.15 -22.86
CA ASP A 864 -25.78 17.47 -21.57
C ASP A 864 -27.14 17.14 -20.92
N GLY A 865 -27.22 15.97 -20.28
CA GLY A 865 -28.47 15.46 -19.70
C GLY A 865 -29.57 15.11 -20.70
N SER A 866 -29.34 15.22 -22.02
CA SER A 866 -30.33 14.82 -23.03
C SER A 866 -30.31 13.31 -23.31
N ALA A 867 -31.34 12.79 -23.96
CA ALA A 867 -31.39 11.40 -24.41
C ALA A 867 -30.48 11.09 -25.63
N VAL A 868 -29.79 12.09 -26.19
CA VAL A 868 -29.03 11.95 -27.44
C VAL A 868 -27.56 11.70 -27.12
N LEU A 869 -27.08 10.48 -27.34
CA LEU A 869 -25.66 10.12 -27.17
C LEU A 869 -24.86 10.32 -28.46
N LYS A 870 -23.62 10.80 -28.34
CA LYS A 870 -22.67 11.05 -29.44
C LYS A 870 -21.25 10.74 -29.01
N SER A 871 -20.39 10.48 -29.99
CA SER A 871 -18.94 10.48 -29.78
C SER A 871 -18.39 11.90 -29.94
N PHE A 872 -17.40 12.24 -29.13
CA PHE A 872 -16.71 13.52 -29.18
C PHE A 872 -15.22 13.30 -29.47
N ASP A 873 -14.69 14.07 -30.42
CA ASP A 873 -13.26 14.10 -30.74
C ASP A 873 -12.44 14.86 -29.67
N ILE A 874 -13.13 15.55 -28.75
CA ILE A 874 -12.56 16.30 -27.63
C ILE A 874 -13.44 16.01 -26.42
N ALA A 875 -12.88 15.31 -25.43
CA ALA A 875 -13.53 15.09 -24.15
C ALA A 875 -13.75 16.39 -23.38
N SER A 876 -14.84 16.49 -22.62
CA SER A 876 -15.24 17.70 -21.89
C SER A 876 -15.42 17.55 -20.37
N PRO A 877 -14.57 16.76 -19.68
CA PRO A 877 -14.74 16.45 -18.26
C PRO A 877 -14.84 17.70 -17.39
N GLY A 878 -15.84 17.73 -16.51
CA GLY A 878 -16.16 18.84 -15.61
C GLY A 878 -16.87 20.02 -16.28
N THR A 879 -17.22 19.93 -17.57
CA THR A 879 -17.82 21.03 -18.35
C THR A 879 -18.87 20.53 -19.34
N PHE A 880 -19.65 21.44 -19.94
CA PHE A 880 -20.65 21.07 -20.94
C PHE A 880 -20.04 20.46 -22.21
N ASN A 881 -20.64 19.37 -22.70
CA ASN A 881 -20.28 18.70 -23.95
C ASN A 881 -20.27 19.69 -25.14
N ILE A 882 -19.12 19.80 -25.81
CA ILE A 882 -18.95 20.71 -26.95
C ILE A 882 -19.51 20.08 -28.22
N LYS A 883 -20.13 20.89 -29.09
CA LYS A 883 -20.61 20.42 -30.39
C LYS A 883 -19.45 19.80 -31.20
N PRO A 884 -19.53 18.53 -31.64
CA PRO A 884 -18.45 17.89 -32.40
C PRO A 884 -18.09 18.70 -33.67
N THR A 885 -16.80 18.96 -33.88
CA THR A 885 -16.25 19.72 -35.02
C THR A 885 -16.28 18.94 -36.33
N ALA A 886 -16.30 17.61 -36.25
CA ALA A 886 -16.64 16.73 -37.36
C ALA A 886 -18.03 16.13 -37.14
N ILE A 887 -18.97 16.39 -38.06
CA ILE A 887 -20.14 15.53 -38.20
C ILE A 887 -19.63 14.23 -38.82
N ARG A 888 -19.12 13.31 -38.00
CA ARG A 888 -19.41 11.91 -38.28
C ARG A 888 -20.90 11.75 -37.98
N GLU A 889 -21.73 12.01 -38.99
CA GLU A 889 -23.06 11.41 -39.10
C GLU A 889 -22.84 9.90 -39.29
N GLY A 890 -22.19 9.27 -38.33
CA GLY A 890 -22.22 7.85 -38.14
C GLY A 890 -23.62 7.57 -37.65
N GLN A 891 -24.43 7.01 -38.54
CA GLN A 891 -25.74 6.44 -38.23
C GLN A 891 -25.74 5.86 -36.82
N ILE A 892 -26.74 6.23 -36.03
CA ILE A 892 -27.09 5.57 -34.78
C ILE A 892 -27.15 4.07 -35.08
N PHE A 893 -26.13 3.34 -34.67
CA PHE A 893 -26.19 1.90 -34.56
C PHE A 893 -25.81 1.58 -33.13
N PRO A 894 -26.75 1.14 -32.28
CA PRO A 894 -26.37 0.29 -31.17
C PRO A 894 -25.62 -0.87 -31.81
N VAL A 895 -24.35 -1.06 -31.46
CA VAL A 895 -23.47 -1.99 -32.18
C VAL A 895 -23.86 -3.41 -31.80
N GLY A 896 -24.71 -4.04 -32.62
CA GLY A 896 -25.06 -5.45 -32.45
C GLY A 896 -26.54 -5.73 -32.68
N THR A 897 -26.85 -6.98 -33.00
CA THR A 897 -28.23 -7.47 -33.00
C THR A 897 -28.48 -8.09 -31.62
N PHE A 898 -29.47 -7.64 -30.86
CA PHE A 898 -29.78 -8.18 -29.51
C PHE A 898 -31.23 -7.88 -29.09
N VAL A 899 -31.74 -8.58 -28.08
CA VAL A 899 -33.02 -8.32 -27.40
C VAL A 899 -32.82 -8.12 -25.90
N LEU A 900 -33.38 -7.04 -25.36
CA LEU A 900 -33.38 -6.72 -23.94
C LEU A 900 -34.41 -7.55 -23.19
N GLN A 901 -34.27 -7.62 -21.86
CA GLN A 901 -35.28 -8.21 -21.00
C GLN A 901 -36.60 -7.42 -21.12
N ASN A 902 -37.74 -8.12 -21.20
CA ASN A 902 -39.04 -7.44 -21.34
C ASN A 902 -39.38 -6.62 -20.09
N THR A 903 -40.04 -5.48 -20.25
CA THR A 903 -40.39 -4.57 -19.14
C THR A 903 -41.89 -4.19 -19.17
N PRO A 904 -42.62 -4.37 -18.05
CA PRO A 904 -42.18 -4.99 -16.79
C PRO A 904 -41.99 -6.52 -16.92
N ASN A 905 -41.23 -7.14 -15.99
CA ASN A 905 -41.11 -8.59 -15.82
C ASN A 905 -40.77 -8.95 -14.34
N PRO A 906 -41.69 -9.53 -13.54
CA PRO A 906 -43.01 -10.01 -13.93
C PRO A 906 -43.96 -8.91 -14.40
N PHE A 907 -44.97 -9.30 -15.19
CA PHE A 907 -45.99 -8.38 -15.69
C PHE A 907 -47.40 -8.97 -15.58
N ASN A 908 -48.39 -8.07 -15.54
CA ASN A 908 -49.80 -8.41 -15.63
C ASN A 908 -50.33 -8.02 -17.01
N ASN A 909 -50.70 -9.02 -17.82
CA ASN A 909 -51.28 -8.92 -19.17
C ASN A 909 -50.40 -8.30 -20.27
N ILE A 910 -49.73 -7.16 -20.06
CA ILE A 910 -48.98 -6.44 -21.11
C ILE A 910 -47.52 -6.21 -20.70
N THR A 911 -46.58 -6.47 -21.60
CA THR A 911 -45.15 -6.16 -21.43
C THR A 911 -44.55 -5.59 -22.71
N GLY A 912 -43.51 -4.76 -22.59
CA GLY A 912 -42.72 -4.25 -23.71
C GLY A 912 -41.51 -5.15 -23.97
N ILE A 913 -41.24 -5.46 -25.24
CA ILE A 913 -40.04 -6.17 -25.69
C ILE A 913 -39.24 -5.21 -26.57
N GLU A 914 -38.01 -4.92 -26.18
CA GLU A 914 -37.09 -4.00 -26.87
C GLU A 914 -35.92 -4.77 -27.48
N PHE A 915 -35.59 -4.47 -28.74
CA PHE A 915 -34.51 -5.13 -29.45
C PHE A 915 -33.84 -4.20 -30.46
N ASN A 916 -32.57 -4.46 -30.77
CA ASN A 916 -31.82 -3.74 -31.78
C ASN A 916 -31.41 -4.65 -32.94
N LEU A 917 -31.39 -4.11 -34.15
CA LEU A 917 -30.89 -4.78 -35.34
C LEU A 917 -29.67 -4.05 -35.91
N LYS A 918 -28.56 -4.79 -36.12
CA LYS A 918 -27.37 -4.29 -36.82
C LYS A 918 -27.57 -4.18 -38.34
N GLN A 919 -28.48 -4.96 -38.91
CA GLN A 919 -28.84 -4.96 -40.33
C GLN A 919 -30.35 -5.21 -40.48
N PRO A 920 -31.00 -4.72 -41.55
CA PRO A 920 -32.43 -4.92 -41.73
C PRO A 920 -32.71 -6.41 -41.97
N GLY A 921 -33.70 -6.96 -41.28
CA GLY A 921 -33.92 -8.41 -41.24
C GLY A 921 -35.31 -8.80 -40.74
N THR A 922 -35.69 -10.04 -41.02
CA THR A 922 -36.93 -10.62 -40.48
C THR A 922 -36.69 -11.06 -39.04
N VAL A 923 -37.34 -10.39 -38.10
CA VAL A 923 -37.35 -10.74 -36.69
C VAL A 923 -38.50 -11.72 -36.44
N SER A 924 -38.19 -12.82 -35.77
CA SER A 924 -39.14 -13.81 -35.28
C SER A 924 -39.01 -13.90 -33.76
N ILE A 925 -40.10 -13.63 -33.04
CA ILE A 925 -40.19 -13.81 -31.59
C ILE A 925 -41.27 -14.86 -31.31
N VAL A 926 -40.85 -16.02 -30.82
CA VAL A 926 -41.74 -17.17 -30.56
C VAL A 926 -41.69 -17.50 -29.07
N LEU A 927 -42.85 -17.64 -28.44
CA LEU A 927 -42.99 -17.96 -27.02
C LEU A 927 -43.13 -19.47 -26.83
N TYR A 928 -42.42 -20.00 -25.83
CA TYR A 928 -42.43 -21.41 -25.44
C TYR A 928 -42.76 -21.56 -23.96
N ASP A 929 -43.38 -22.68 -23.58
CA ASP A 929 -43.55 -23.07 -22.18
C ASP A 929 -42.26 -23.70 -21.62
N ILE A 930 -42.25 -24.04 -20.32
CA ILE A 930 -41.12 -24.68 -19.65
C ILE A 930 -40.78 -26.08 -20.19
N LEU A 931 -41.69 -26.72 -20.93
CA LEU A 931 -41.49 -28.03 -21.55
C LEU A 931 -40.95 -27.89 -22.99
N GLY A 932 -40.77 -26.67 -23.49
CA GLY A 932 -40.30 -26.38 -24.84
C GLY A 932 -41.39 -26.47 -25.91
N ASN A 933 -42.67 -26.57 -25.54
CA ASN A 933 -43.76 -26.49 -26.50
C ASN A 933 -43.97 -25.04 -26.93
N LYS A 934 -44.18 -24.83 -28.23
CA LYS A 934 -44.53 -23.51 -28.76
C LYS A 934 -45.91 -23.10 -28.27
N VAL A 935 -46.00 -21.97 -27.56
CA VAL A 935 -47.23 -21.42 -26.98
C VAL A 935 -47.82 -20.32 -27.86
N ASP A 936 -46.98 -19.41 -28.37
CA ASP A 936 -47.45 -18.30 -29.22
C ASP A 936 -46.36 -17.81 -30.18
N THR A 937 -46.73 -17.09 -31.23
CA THR A 937 -45.82 -16.31 -32.08
C THR A 937 -46.11 -14.83 -31.85
N ILE A 938 -45.28 -14.20 -31.01
CA ILE A 938 -45.42 -12.78 -30.63
C ILE A 938 -45.28 -11.89 -31.86
N LEU A 939 -44.31 -12.20 -32.71
CA LEU A 939 -43.97 -11.37 -33.87
C LEU A 939 -43.25 -12.20 -34.93
N GLN A 940 -43.59 -11.98 -36.19
CA GLN A 940 -42.75 -12.37 -37.33
C GLN A 940 -42.86 -11.32 -38.43
N LYS A 941 -41.91 -10.38 -38.47
CA LYS A 941 -41.96 -9.22 -39.37
C LYS A 941 -40.57 -8.74 -39.72
N ARG A 942 -40.41 -8.14 -40.90
CA ARG A 942 -39.18 -7.43 -41.30
C ARG A 942 -39.10 -6.08 -40.61
N PHE A 943 -37.94 -5.77 -40.04
CA PHE A 943 -37.62 -4.48 -39.45
C PHE A 943 -36.38 -3.90 -40.13
N GLU A 944 -36.32 -2.57 -40.19
CA GLU A 944 -35.13 -1.85 -40.63
C GLU A 944 -34.06 -1.85 -39.53
N THR A 945 -32.83 -1.43 -39.86
CA THR A 945 -31.75 -1.29 -38.87
C THR A 945 -32.12 -0.32 -37.74
N GLY A 946 -31.64 -0.58 -36.52
CA GLY A 946 -31.87 0.27 -35.35
C GLY A 946 -32.70 -0.38 -34.24
N ALA A 947 -33.03 0.41 -33.22
CA ALA A 947 -33.76 -0.02 -32.03
C ALA A 947 -35.27 -0.05 -32.29
N HIS A 948 -35.94 -1.07 -31.77
CA HIS A 948 -37.37 -1.31 -31.93
C HIS A 948 -37.98 -1.73 -30.61
N LYS A 949 -39.22 -1.29 -30.36
CA LYS A 949 -40.03 -1.71 -29.22
C LYS A 949 -41.37 -2.25 -29.71
N ILE A 950 -41.79 -3.39 -29.17
CA ILE A 950 -43.13 -3.94 -29.37
C ILE A 950 -43.79 -4.18 -28.02
N HIS A 951 -45.12 -4.18 -28.01
CA HIS A 951 -45.90 -4.58 -26.85
C HIS A 951 -46.52 -5.96 -27.10
N TYR A 952 -46.41 -6.85 -26.12
CA TYR A 952 -47.03 -8.16 -26.14
C TYR A 952 -48.15 -8.23 -25.10
N ASN A 953 -49.35 -8.63 -25.56
CA ASN A 953 -50.52 -8.84 -24.71
C ASN A 953 -50.71 -10.35 -24.50
N ALA A 954 -50.39 -10.81 -23.29
CA ALA A 954 -50.48 -12.19 -22.85
C ALA A 954 -51.80 -12.51 -22.11
N SER A 955 -52.86 -11.70 -22.26
CA SER A 955 -54.14 -11.91 -21.55
C SER A 955 -54.78 -13.28 -21.81
N ASN A 956 -54.43 -13.96 -22.90
CA ASN A 956 -54.94 -15.30 -23.21
C ASN A 956 -54.11 -16.45 -22.60
N LEU A 957 -52.98 -16.16 -21.93
CA LEU A 957 -52.11 -17.15 -21.31
C LEU A 957 -52.39 -17.28 -19.81
N THR A 958 -52.07 -18.43 -19.20
CA THR A 958 -52.13 -18.61 -17.74
C THR A 958 -50.90 -18.03 -17.07
N SER A 959 -51.00 -17.60 -15.80
CA SER A 959 -49.82 -17.19 -15.00
C SER A 959 -48.75 -18.29 -15.03
N GLY A 960 -47.49 -17.92 -15.13
CA GLY A 960 -46.40 -18.88 -15.23
C GLY A 960 -45.14 -18.32 -15.87
N ILE A 961 -44.13 -19.19 -15.97
CA ILE A 961 -42.85 -18.91 -16.62
C ILE A 961 -42.93 -19.37 -18.08
N TYR A 962 -42.55 -18.49 -18.98
CA TYR A 962 -42.40 -18.75 -20.40
C TYR A 962 -41.02 -18.29 -20.86
N PHE A 963 -40.61 -18.72 -22.05
CA PHE A 963 -39.38 -18.26 -22.69
C PHE A 963 -39.70 -17.76 -24.10
N TYR A 964 -39.32 -16.53 -24.43
CA TYR A 964 -39.41 -16.08 -25.81
C TYR A 964 -38.05 -16.19 -26.50
N HIS A 965 -38.09 -16.72 -27.72
CA HIS A 965 -36.94 -16.93 -28.58
C HIS A 965 -36.96 -15.89 -29.69
N PHE A 966 -36.01 -14.96 -29.61
CA PHE A 966 -35.74 -13.95 -30.63
C PHE A 966 -34.80 -14.51 -31.69
N ARG A 967 -35.14 -14.36 -32.97
CA ARG A 967 -34.31 -14.79 -34.12
C ARG A 967 -34.34 -13.76 -35.23
N THR A 968 -33.18 -13.52 -35.85
CA THR A 968 -33.06 -12.75 -37.09
C THR A 968 -31.78 -13.15 -37.83
N GLY A 969 -31.89 -13.54 -39.09
CA GLY A 969 -30.75 -14.13 -39.83
C GLY A 969 -30.17 -15.36 -39.10
N SER A 970 -28.87 -15.35 -38.83
CA SER A 970 -28.16 -16.36 -38.03
C SER A 970 -28.15 -16.08 -36.52
N TYR A 971 -28.63 -14.91 -36.08
CA TYR A 971 -28.63 -14.52 -34.67
C TYR A 971 -29.85 -15.09 -33.94
N SER A 972 -29.64 -15.62 -32.73
CA SER A 972 -30.71 -16.09 -31.85
C SER A 972 -30.41 -15.80 -30.38
N GLN A 973 -31.42 -15.36 -29.63
CA GLN A 973 -31.34 -15.10 -28.19
C GLN A 973 -32.64 -15.50 -27.50
N ILE A 974 -32.56 -16.02 -26.27
CA ILE A 974 -33.72 -16.46 -25.48
C ILE A 974 -33.79 -15.62 -24.21
N ARG A 975 -35.00 -15.18 -23.83
CA ARG A 975 -35.26 -14.44 -22.59
C ARG A 975 -36.45 -15.03 -21.84
N LYS A 976 -36.42 -14.87 -20.51
CA LYS A 976 -37.47 -15.37 -19.59
C LYS A 976 -38.60 -14.37 -19.49
N LEU A 977 -39.85 -14.82 -19.54
CA LEU A 977 -41.06 -14.02 -19.44
C LEU A 977 -41.94 -14.59 -18.31
N LEU A 978 -42.17 -13.80 -17.25
CA LEU A 978 -42.91 -14.18 -16.05
C LEU A 978 -44.26 -13.45 -16.04
N LEU A 979 -45.33 -14.17 -16.35
CA LEU A 979 -46.69 -13.64 -16.34
C LEU A 979 -47.33 -13.88 -14.98
N LEU A 980 -47.77 -12.80 -14.32
CA LEU A 980 -48.54 -12.82 -13.08
C LEU A 980 -49.91 -12.18 -13.33
N LYS A 981 -50.96 -13.01 -13.44
CA LYS A 981 -52.35 -12.54 -13.42
C LYS A 981 -52.89 -12.37 -12.01
#